data_AF-A0A1G0ZJE5-F1
#
_entry.id   AF-A0A1G0ZJE5-F1
#
_cell.length_a   1.000
_cell.length_b   1.000
_cell.length_c   1.000
_cell.angle_alpha   90.00
_cell.angle_beta   90.00
_cell.angle_gamma   90.00
#
_symmetry.space_group_name_H-M   'P 1'
#
loop_
_entity.id
_entity.type
_entity.pdbx_description
1 polymer ?
#
loop_
_entity_poly.entity_id
_entity_poly.type
_entity_poly.pdbx_seq_one_letter_code
_entity_poly.pdbx_strand_id
1 'polypeptide(L)'
;MIAWKKKTLKAVSFILSLSIGLMWMTSAANAQQAGSGISAERIVVWDGDRVGLGAKSWASPKPQQSKVSVASGKGFNNTQGLEWHAEGKGWKGFGWNWTGFWPNDGGTDISSYKNLSFMIRVEFKDKNSAPNWAGLQVSLICSKDNKPTKVVNLAMYTEDLSDQQWHEVIVPISDMLKDAGKNFDLKTAWEIDVGEWTDSEKNYNIYFDEIGFDTREISTLVSSPEKRAALALGNDFLPITAILDLSSDGTEVNPFVYGVSFGEPEVMKEMGVTMRRNGGNTVSTYNWKKGCISTGNDWFCENHAQADGSDMWINFHMENKKLGIESYMTMPMEWVAKDSVSNGFPKNLYPDCTVYATDRPDAGNGTVWVKDDNGNIVKDDKGKPKSRFLRCGERYPTQNGVYVGLEYNVELVKYCIEKIGAAKSGGIKYICTDNEPMLYNSTHKDIWSESFSYDSYWERTKKYAELIRQADPDVKIAGPAVWGWTAYFYSNTDLDNREKQNLPWDSTKSWPDYGKYGPFIKDFMRRCAEYKKATGRNLIDIFDFHGYSLNSKIESGSMNDPETMEIRCLDVRKFWDETYRDPYTWIGSETGGNIAYVPLMRKWMKETGFDAEIAVGEYQHTGWDGGVDISGAVAQSETFAAFALSQVAYGLYWANIKKNSPCYFAWKMFRNPDGKHTAVGDKFIKAYVSDFSHVSVYAYKNVKTKTASLILLNKKSTKGAKVEIAFKNEIPVQDASAWEFSRANLKAIGEIPPMKISGKKISVELPSMSILRIDIKM
;
A
#
# COMPACT_ATOMS: atom_id res chain seq x y z
N MET A 1 -46.80 -19.83 4.83
CA MET A 1 -47.90 -19.58 5.79
C MET A 1 -47.29 -19.09 7.10
N ILE A 2 -47.99 -18.21 7.84
CA ILE A 2 -47.88 -17.95 9.30
C ILE A 2 -46.43 -17.66 9.80
N ALA A 3 -45.97 -16.42 9.99
CA ALA A 3 -46.36 -15.43 11.03
C ALA A 3 -45.98 -15.85 12.48
N TRP A 4 -45.68 -14.98 13.47
CA TRP A 4 -45.21 -13.58 13.58
C TRP A 4 -45.10 -13.26 15.11
N LYS A 5 -44.29 -12.26 15.53
CA LYS A 5 -44.33 -11.59 16.88
C LYS A 5 -43.99 -12.42 18.15
N LYS A 6 -43.81 -11.82 19.35
CA LYS A 6 -43.07 -10.60 19.82
C LYS A 6 -43.27 -10.42 21.35
N LYS A 7 -42.21 -10.03 22.09
CA LYS A 7 -42.24 -9.38 23.44
C LYS A 7 -42.85 -10.26 24.58
N THR A 8 -42.86 -9.92 25.89
CA THR A 8 -42.59 -8.64 26.61
C THR A 8 -42.05 -8.83 28.06
N LEU A 9 -41.31 -7.80 28.50
CA LEU A 9 -40.78 -7.39 29.82
C LEU A 9 -41.53 -7.70 31.15
N LYS A 10 -40.72 -7.79 32.25
CA LYS A 10 -40.90 -7.21 33.63
C LYS A 10 -42.03 -7.77 34.55
N ALA A 11 -41.99 -7.66 35.91
CA ALA A 11 -40.95 -7.38 36.95
C ALA A 11 -41.58 -7.58 38.38
N VAL A 12 -41.04 -6.91 39.44
CA VAL A 12 -41.59 -6.69 40.82
C VAL A 12 -41.38 -7.85 41.82
N SER A 13 -40.99 -7.72 43.11
CA SER A 13 -40.25 -6.73 43.99
C SER A 13 -39.77 -7.54 45.25
N PHE A 14 -39.31 -7.10 46.45
CA PHE A 14 -39.21 -5.91 47.34
C PHE A 14 -37.94 -6.15 48.25
N ILE A 15 -37.17 -5.25 48.92
CA ILE A 15 -37.29 -3.88 49.49
C ILE A 15 -38.05 -3.86 50.84
N LEU A 16 -37.67 -3.23 51.97
CA LEU A 16 -36.68 -2.19 52.39
C LEU A 16 -35.42 -2.84 53.09
N SER A 17 -34.62 -2.33 54.08
CA SER A 17 -34.67 -1.21 55.06
C SER A 17 -33.31 -0.66 55.60
N LEU A 18 -33.05 0.61 55.31
CA LEU A 18 -32.56 1.74 56.15
C LEU A 18 -31.58 1.57 57.34
N SER A 19 -30.40 2.20 57.21
CA SER A 19 -29.85 3.26 58.11
C SER A 19 -28.74 4.05 57.37
N ILE A 20 -28.39 5.27 57.82
CA ILE A 20 -27.63 6.28 57.04
C ILE A 20 -26.41 6.84 57.80
N GLY A 21 -25.28 7.10 57.11
CA GLY A 21 -24.10 7.80 57.65
C GLY A 21 -23.14 8.32 56.56
N LEU A 22 -22.78 9.61 56.63
CA LEU A 22 -22.11 10.47 55.63
C LEU A 22 -20.78 9.99 54.99
N MET A 23 -20.53 10.52 53.77
CA MET A 23 -19.20 10.66 53.13
C MET A 23 -18.50 11.99 53.54
N TRP A 24 -17.17 12.10 53.36
CA TRP A 24 -16.49 13.04 52.42
C TRP A 24 -14.95 13.13 52.62
N MET A 25 -14.22 13.50 51.54
CA MET A 25 -12.81 13.96 51.44
C MET A 25 -11.63 13.03 51.83
N THR A 26 -10.93 12.49 50.81
CA THR A 26 -9.50 12.72 50.42
C THR A 26 -9.02 11.53 49.57
N SER A 27 -8.66 11.58 48.29
CA SER A 27 -7.93 12.51 47.39
C SER A 27 -6.42 12.24 47.27
N ALA A 28 -6.02 11.77 46.07
CA ALA A 28 -4.67 11.78 45.46
C ALA A 28 -3.51 10.97 46.11
N ALA A 29 -3.16 9.84 45.47
CA ALA A 29 -1.78 9.36 45.30
C ALA A 29 -1.68 8.27 44.20
N ASN A 30 -0.47 8.05 43.66
CA ASN A 30 -0.04 6.87 42.88
C ASN A 30 -0.65 6.64 41.47
N ALA A 31 -0.37 7.57 40.56
CA ALA A 31 -0.37 7.31 39.11
C ALA A 31 0.91 7.86 38.44
N GLN A 32 2.10 7.51 38.96
CA GLN A 32 3.36 7.94 38.35
C GLN A 32 4.55 7.01 38.62
N GLN A 33 5.26 6.67 37.53
CA GLN A 33 6.66 6.24 37.36
C GLN A 33 6.91 4.86 36.71
N ALA A 34 7.11 4.91 35.40
CA ALA A 34 8.14 4.15 34.70
C ALA A 34 8.83 5.14 33.74
N GLY A 35 10.00 5.68 34.15
CA GLY A 35 10.51 6.93 33.60
C GLY A 35 11.57 6.79 32.51
N SER A 36 11.43 7.59 31.45
CA SER A 36 12.55 8.37 30.92
C SER A 36 12.21 9.85 31.12
N GLY A 37 13.19 10.65 31.54
CA GLY A 37 12.91 11.93 32.18
C GLY A 37 12.90 13.14 31.25
N ILE A 38 11.70 13.53 30.78
CA ILE A 38 11.23 14.92 30.61
C ILE A 38 9.72 14.88 30.94
N SER A 39 9.23 15.78 31.80
CA SER A 39 7.79 16.01 31.92
C SER A 39 7.34 16.82 30.71
N ALA A 40 6.56 16.23 29.82
CA ALA A 40 6.05 16.95 28.65
C ALA A 40 5.18 18.13 29.08
N GLU A 41 5.58 19.34 28.71
CA GLU A 41 4.76 20.53 28.80
C GLU A 41 3.49 20.34 27.94
N ARG A 42 2.32 20.59 28.53
CA ARG A 42 1.02 20.60 27.86
C ARG A 42 0.27 21.87 28.26
N ILE A 43 -0.28 22.57 27.28
CA ILE A 43 -1.27 23.63 27.48
C ILE A 43 -2.64 23.09 27.07
N VAL A 44 -3.65 23.30 27.90
CA VAL A 44 -5.05 23.06 27.54
C VAL A 44 -5.64 24.40 27.08
N VAL A 45 -6.28 24.42 25.92
CA VAL A 45 -6.96 25.59 25.35
C VAL A 45 -8.48 25.53 25.55
N TRP A 46 -9.03 24.34 25.74
CA TRP A 46 -10.45 24.15 26.07
C TRP A 46 -10.70 22.82 26.82
N ASP A 47 -11.30 22.89 28.01
CA ASP A 47 -11.81 21.74 28.80
C ASP A 47 -13.26 21.96 29.29
N GLY A 48 -13.94 23.01 28.81
CA GLY A 48 -15.29 23.39 29.21
C GLY A 48 -15.46 23.91 30.65
N ASP A 49 -14.65 23.45 31.59
CA ASP A 49 -14.78 23.70 33.03
C ASP A 49 -13.86 24.82 33.56
N ARG A 50 -12.64 24.97 33.01
CA ARG A 50 -11.60 25.89 33.52
C ARG A 50 -11.02 26.80 32.44
N VAL A 51 -10.95 26.36 31.19
CA VAL A 51 -10.30 27.06 30.07
C VAL A 51 -11.24 27.16 28.86
N GLY A 52 -11.18 28.29 28.15
CA GLY A 52 -11.96 28.50 26.92
C GLY A 52 -13.45 28.81 27.15
N LEU A 53 -13.82 29.33 28.34
CA LEU A 53 -15.20 29.69 28.70
C LEU A 53 -15.84 30.78 27.82
N GLY A 54 -15.03 31.50 27.01
CA GLY A 54 -15.49 32.49 26.04
C GLY A 54 -15.67 31.95 24.60
N ALA A 55 -15.51 30.64 24.40
CA ALA A 55 -15.49 30.02 23.08
C ALA A 55 -16.78 30.24 22.27
N LYS A 56 -16.64 30.24 20.95
CA LYS A 56 -17.76 30.29 19.99
C LYS A 56 -17.53 29.30 18.87
N SER A 57 -18.56 29.05 18.08
CA SER A 57 -18.56 28.01 17.07
C SER A 57 -19.41 28.32 15.85
N TRP A 58 -19.09 27.66 14.74
CA TRP A 58 -20.00 27.46 13.61
C TRP A 58 -20.23 25.95 13.41
N ALA A 59 -21.33 25.59 12.75
CA ALA A 59 -21.60 24.21 12.33
C ALA A 59 -22.25 24.24 10.93
N SER A 60 -21.93 23.25 10.10
CA SER A 60 -22.42 23.13 8.72
C SER A 60 -22.66 21.66 8.35
N PRO A 61 -23.66 21.33 7.52
CA PRO A 61 -24.78 22.16 7.07
C PRO A 61 -25.72 22.52 8.24
N LYS A 62 -26.94 22.98 7.94
CA LYS A 62 -27.87 23.63 8.90
C LYS A 62 -28.01 22.89 10.25
N PRO A 63 -28.37 23.59 11.36
CA PRO A 63 -28.33 23.07 12.74
C PRO A 63 -29.13 21.80 13.09
N GLN A 64 -29.81 21.19 12.12
CA GLN A 64 -30.47 19.88 12.22
C GLN A 64 -29.57 18.72 11.76
N GLN A 65 -28.54 18.98 10.95
CA GLN A 65 -27.64 17.99 10.34
C GLN A 65 -26.21 18.09 10.89
N SER A 66 -25.79 19.26 11.35
CA SER A 66 -24.57 19.44 12.15
C SER A 66 -24.84 20.47 13.24
N LYS A 67 -24.55 20.12 14.50
CA LYS A 67 -24.72 21.01 15.65
C LYS A 67 -23.64 20.71 16.68
N VAL A 68 -22.90 21.74 17.10
CA VAL A 68 -21.97 21.65 18.22
C VAL A 68 -22.50 22.45 19.43
N SER A 69 -22.31 21.92 20.65
CA SER A 69 -22.68 22.57 21.91
C SER A 69 -21.93 21.99 23.10
N VAL A 70 -21.70 22.79 24.15
CA VAL A 70 -21.16 22.27 25.43
C VAL A 70 -22.23 21.43 26.13
N ALA A 71 -21.87 20.22 26.57
CA ALA A 71 -22.72 19.27 27.25
C ALA A 71 -22.17 18.96 28.64
N SER A 72 -22.93 19.31 29.68
CA SER A 72 -22.55 19.07 31.09
C SER A 72 -22.68 17.60 31.46
N GLY A 73 -21.71 17.06 32.22
CA GLY A 73 -21.68 15.65 32.64
C GLY A 73 -21.39 14.67 31.50
N LYS A 74 -20.88 15.16 30.36
CA LYS A 74 -20.66 14.39 29.12
C LYS A 74 -19.22 14.42 28.63
N GLY A 75 -18.31 15.13 29.31
CA GLY A 75 -16.87 15.13 29.07
C GLY A 75 -16.12 13.98 29.77
N PHE A 76 -14.79 14.01 29.70
CA PHE A 76 -13.90 13.00 30.24
C PHE A 76 -13.85 13.06 31.78
N ASN A 77 -14.11 11.95 32.45
CA ASN A 77 -14.38 11.88 33.91
C ASN A 77 -15.69 12.59 34.36
N ASN A 78 -16.65 12.81 33.44
CA ASN A 78 -17.95 13.46 33.68
C ASN A 78 -17.87 14.99 33.93
N THR A 79 -16.85 15.64 33.37
CA THR A 79 -16.71 17.09 33.15
C THR A 79 -17.76 17.65 32.20
N GLN A 80 -17.71 18.95 31.91
CA GLN A 80 -18.27 19.47 30.66
C GLN A 80 -17.48 18.92 29.46
N GLY A 81 -18.19 18.51 28.39
CA GLY A 81 -17.57 18.06 27.14
C GLY A 81 -18.19 18.74 25.94
N LEU A 82 -17.46 18.78 24.82
CA LEU A 82 -17.93 19.38 23.58
C LEU A 82 -18.70 18.35 22.76
N GLU A 83 -20.02 18.44 22.72
CA GLU A 83 -20.91 17.55 21.96
C GLU A 83 -21.13 18.07 20.54
N TRP A 84 -20.65 17.34 19.54
CA TRP A 84 -20.99 17.50 18.13
C TRP A 84 -21.99 16.41 17.71
N HIS A 85 -23.22 16.80 17.43
CA HIS A 85 -24.23 15.96 16.79
C HIS A 85 -24.17 16.08 15.27
N ALA A 86 -24.25 14.96 14.57
CA ALA A 86 -24.25 14.90 13.11
C ALA A 86 -25.29 13.90 12.57
N GLU A 87 -26.13 14.35 11.62
CA GLU A 87 -27.17 13.55 10.97
C GLU A 87 -27.17 13.74 9.44
N GLY A 88 -27.29 12.63 8.70
CA GLY A 88 -27.45 12.57 7.25
C GLY A 88 -26.16 12.34 6.46
N LYS A 89 -26.31 12.15 5.15
CA LYS A 89 -25.19 12.03 4.19
C LYS A 89 -24.61 13.38 3.74
N GLY A 90 -23.43 13.31 3.11
CA GLY A 90 -22.65 14.46 2.65
C GLY A 90 -21.68 15.00 3.70
N TRP A 91 -21.12 16.18 3.42
CA TRP A 91 -20.24 16.89 4.35
C TRP A 91 -21.01 17.31 5.61
N LYS A 92 -20.43 17.09 6.79
CA LYS A 92 -20.91 17.59 8.10
C LYS A 92 -19.70 17.97 8.95
N GLY A 93 -19.82 18.99 9.79
CA GLY A 93 -18.71 19.43 10.65
C GLY A 93 -18.98 20.73 11.39
N PHE A 94 -17.98 21.16 12.16
CA PHE A 94 -17.98 22.36 12.99
C PHE A 94 -16.57 22.93 13.14
N GLY A 95 -16.49 24.20 13.53
CA GLY A 95 -15.28 24.82 14.07
C GLY A 95 -15.54 25.34 15.47
N TRP A 96 -14.56 25.17 16.36
CA TRP A 96 -14.62 25.57 17.77
C TRP A 96 -13.47 26.53 18.11
N ASN A 97 -13.80 27.81 18.18
CA ASN A 97 -12.85 28.89 18.40
C ASN A 97 -12.77 29.25 19.89
N TRP A 98 -11.68 28.87 20.56
CA TRP A 98 -11.53 29.03 22.01
C TRP A 98 -11.32 30.48 22.46
N THR A 99 -11.03 31.40 21.53
CA THR A 99 -11.00 32.85 21.79
C THR A 99 -12.36 33.53 21.56
N GLY A 100 -13.33 32.82 20.96
CA GLY A 100 -14.61 33.40 20.59
C GLY A 100 -14.54 34.35 19.39
N PHE A 101 -13.59 34.13 18.47
CA PHE A 101 -13.30 34.96 17.29
C PHE A 101 -12.89 36.41 17.61
N TRP A 102 -12.22 36.66 18.74
CA TRP A 102 -11.77 38.01 19.13
C TRP A 102 -10.58 37.99 20.11
N PRO A 103 -9.58 38.89 19.98
CA PRO A 103 -9.39 39.86 18.90
C PRO A 103 -8.93 39.21 17.59
N ASN A 104 -8.95 39.96 16.49
CA ASN A 104 -8.63 39.46 15.14
C ASN A 104 -7.17 39.00 14.96
N ASP A 105 -6.29 39.35 15.91
CA ASP A 105 -4.89 38.94 16.03
C ASP A 105 -4.64 38.02 17.24
N GLY A 106 -5.71 37.61 17.94
CA GLY A 106 -5.66 36.75 19.11
C GLY A 106 -5.38 35.28 18.78
N GLY A 107 -5.16 34.48 19.81
CA GLY A 107 -4.89 33.05 19.71
C GLY A 107 -3.95 32.56 20.81
N THR A 108 -3.35 31.40 20.57
CA THR A 108 -2.37 30.74 21.42
C THR A 108 -1.09 30.55 20.62
N ASP A 109 0.07 30.94 21.18
CA ASP A 109 1.36 30.61 20.58
C ASP A 109 1.68 29.13 20.87
N ILE A 110 1.54 28.31 19.84
CA ILE A 110 1.81 26.87 19.88
C ILE A 110 3.18 26.52 19.27
N SER A 111 4.03 27.51 18.96
CA SER A 111 5.29 27.28 18.23
C SER A 111 6.37 26.50 19.01
N SER A 112 6.24 26.38 20.33
CA SER A 112 7.08 25.50 21.18
C SER A 112 6.55 24.07 21.30
N TYR A 113 5.32 23.81 20.88
CA TYR A 113 4.65 22.52 21.02
C TYR A 113 4.84 21.66 19.78
N LYS A 114 4.68 20.34 19.94
CA LYS A 114 4.87 19.36 18.86
C LYS A 114 3.55 18.80 18.34
N ASN A 115 2.53 18.74 19.19
CA ASN A 115 1.32 17.96 18.94
C ASN A 115 0.05 18.70 19.36
N LEU A 116 -1.02 18.52 18.59
CA LEU A 116 -2.41 18.74 19.02
C LEU A 116 -2.89 17.49 19.77
N SER A 117 -3.47 17.66 20.95
CA SER A 117 -3.93 16.59 21.83
C SER A 117 -5.36 16.83 22.31
N PHE A 118 -6.22 15.82 22.30
CA PHE A 118 -7.58 15.89 22.86
C PHE A 118 -8.12 14.49 23.20
N MET A 119 -9.07 14.43 24.12
CA MET A 119 -9.88 13.24 24.35
C MET A 119 -11.04 13.19 23.35
N ILE A 120 -11.38 12.01 22.84
CA ILE A 120 -12.53 11.78 21.95
C ILE A 120 -13.36 10.57 22.41
N ARG A 121 -14.69 10.64 22.23
CA ARG A 121 -15.63 9.52 22.38
C ARG A 121 -16.76 9.66 21.39
N VAL A 122 -17.35 8.56 20.93
CA VAL A 122 -18.52 8.58 20.03
C VAL A 122 -19.69 7.83 20.67
N GLU A 123 -20.92 8.30 20.44
CA GLU A 123 -22.17 7.69 20.90
C GLU A 123 -23.09 7.53 19.68
N PHE A 124 -23.45 6.29 19.36
CA PHE A 124 -24.30 5.95 18.20
C PHE A 124 -25.16 4.71 18.48
N LYS A 125 -26.23 4.55 17.72
CA LYS A 125 -27.26 3.53 17.99
C LYS A 125 -26.92 2.15 17.44
N ASP A 126 -26.37 2.09 16.23
CA ASP A 126 -25.93 0.87 15.56
C ASP A 126 -24.84 1.18 14.53
N LYS A 127 -24.15 0.14 14.03
CA LYS A 127 -22.97 0.31 13.16
C LYS A 127 -23.26 1.02 11.83
N ASN A 128 -24.51 1.11 11.37
CA ASN A 128 -24.83 1.88 10.16
C ASN A 128 -24.85 3.38 10.46
N SER A 129 -25.36 3.76 11.64
CA SER A 129 -25.48 5.16 12.07
C SER A 129 -24.16 5.78 12.53
N ALA A 130 -23.19 4.95 12.95
CA ALA A 130 -21.83 5.36 13.34
C ALA A 130 -21.09 6.14 12.24
N PRO A 131 -20.13 7.04 12.58
CA PRO A 131 -19.36 7.82 11.60
C PRO A 131 -18.65 6.97 10.53
N ASN A 132 -18.40 7.57 9.38
CA ASN A 132 -17.37 7.11 8.46
C ASN A 132 -15.99 7.41 9.07
N TRP A 133 -15.38 6.45 9.77
CA TRP A 133 -14.06 6.62 10.39
C TRP A 133 -12.98 7.09 9.42
N ALA A 134 -12.99 6.56 8.18
CA ALA A 134 -12.06 6.97 7.13
C ALA A 134 -12.40 8.34 6.51
N GLY A 135 -13.54 8.93 6.85
CA GLY A 135 -13.95 10.28 6.47
C GLY A 135 -13.77 11.34 7.57
N LEU A 136 -13.50 10.95 8.82
CA LEU A 136 -13.41 11.85 9.97
C LEU A 136 -12.05 12.58 10.01
N GLN A 137 -12.09 13.90 10.07
CA GLN A 137 -10.96 14.79 9.77
C GLN A 137 -10.86 15.95 10.77
N VAL A 138 -9.64 16.46 10.96
CA VAL A 138 -9.34 17.63 11.81
C VAL A 138 -8.38 18.60 11.12
N SER A 139 -8.53 19.89 11.41
CA SER A 139 -7.59 20.97 11.10
C SER A 139 -7.59 22.02 12.21
N LEU A 140 -6.63 22.95 12.18
CA LEU A 140 -6.61 24.15 13.02
C LEU A 140 -6.72 25.39 12.13
N ILE A 141 -7.28 26.47 12.66
CA ILE A 141 -7.23 27.81 12.04
C ILE A 141 -6.35 28.74 12.89
N CYS A 142 -5.54 29.58 12.25
CA CYS A 142 -4.89 30.72 12.90
C CYS A 142 -5.63 32.02 12.55
N SER A 143 -5.76 32.94 13.52
CA SER A 143 -6.52 34.20 13.33
C SER A 143 -5.99 35.05 12.17
N LYS A 144 -4.66 35.08 12.03
CA LYS A 144 -3.95 35.74 10.93
C LYS A 144 -4.40 35.20 9.57
N ASP A 145 -5.09 36.06 8.83
CA ASP A 145 -5.67 35.79 7.51
C ASP A 145 -6.54 34.51 7.41
N ASN A 146 -7.07 34.00 8.54
CA ASN A 146 -7.81 32.74 8.66
C ASN A 146 -7.16 31.55 7.91
N LYS A 147 -5.85 31.33 8.08
CA LYS A 147 -5.16 30.23 7.39
C LYS A 147 -5.43 28.90 8.11
N PRO A 148 -5.89 27.85 7.40
CA PRO A 148 -6.00 26.52 7.95
C PRO A 148 -4.65 25.79 7.92
N THR A 149 -4.51 24.76 8.76
CA THR A 149 -3.55 23.68 8.54
C THR A 149 -3.95 22.82 7.34
N LYS A 150 -3.10 21.86 6.95
CA LYS A 150 -3.55 20.67 6.24
C LYS A 150 -4.62 19.98 7.09
N VAL A 151 -5.69 19.57 6.42
CA VAL A 151 -6.73 18.70 6.99
C VAL A 151 -6.16 17.29 7.09
N VAL A 152 -6.17 16.69 8.27
CA VAL A 152 -5.63 15.34 8.51
C VAL A 152 -6.71 14.39 9.01
N ASN A 153 -6.60 13.12 8.63
CA ASN A 153 -7.58 12.08 8.93
C ASN A 153 -7.34 11.49 10.32
N LEU A 154 -8.37 11.45 11.18
CA LEU A 154 -8.22 10.96 12.55
C LEU A 154 -7.91 9.46 12.64
N ALA A 155 -8.32 8.65 11.65
CA ALA A 155 -8.01 7.21 11.61
C ALA A 155 -6.51 6.87 11.44
N MET A 156 -5.64 7.89 11.26
CA MET A 156 -4.17 7.74 11.30
C MET A 156 -3.58 7.81 12.72
N TYR A 157 -4.33 8.40 13.66
CA TYR A 157 -3.87 8.82 14.99
C TYR A 157 -4.73 8.29 16.16
N THR A 158 -5.90 7.70 15.89
CA THR A 158 -6.76 7.03 16.88
C THR A 158 -7.37 5.74 16.32
N GLU A 159 -7.97 4.93 17.19
CA GLU A 159 -8.55 3.63 16.83
C GLU A 159 -9.98 3.76 16.28
N ASP A 160 -10.60 2.61 15.94
CA ASP A 160 -12.02 2.56 15.57
C ASP A 160 -12.88 2.77 16.83
N LEU A 161 -13.44 3.98 16.98
CA LEU A 161 -14.18 4.43 18.17
C LEU A 161 -15.57 3.76 18.32
N SER A 162 -15.78 2.58 17.73
CA SER A 162 -17.04 1.81 17.82
C SER A 162 -17.25 1.09 19.15
N ASP A 163 -16.27 1.13 20.07
CA ASP A 163 -16.41 0.72 21.46
C ASP A 163 -17.17 1.75 22.33
N GLN A 164 -17.36 2.96 21.81
CA GLN A 164 -17.99 4.12 22.48
C GLN A 164 -17.31 4.55 23.80
N GLN A 165 -16.01 4.26 23.94
CA GLN A 165 -15.19 4.67 25.09
C GLN A 165 -14.42 5.97 24.82
N TRP A 166 -13.76 6.49 25.85
CA TRP A 166 -12.87 7.64 25.75
C TRP A 166 -11.47 7.21 25.31
N HIS A 167 -10.98 7.81 24.23
CA HIS A 167 -9.63 7.61 23.67
C HIS A 167 -8.87 8.93 23.67
N GLU A 168 -7.56 8.91 23.92
CA GLU A 168 -6.72 10.09 23.66
C GLU A 168 -6.28 10.09 22.18
N VAL A 169 -6.50 11.20 21.50
CA VAL A 169 -5.98 11.46 20.15
C VAL A 169 -4.79 12.40 20.27
N ILE A 170 -3.72 12.09 19.56
CA ILE A 170 -2.54 12.96 19.49
C ILE A 170 -2.02 13.06 18.06
N VAL A 171 -2.09 14.27 17.51
CA VAL A 171 -1.81 14.60 16.10
C VAL A 171 -0.56 15.47 16.02
N PRO A 172 0.52 15.04 15.35
CA PRO A 172 1.72 15.86 15.19
C PRO A 172 1.42 17.13 14.37
N ILE A 173 1.77 18.30 14.92
CA ILE A 173 1.64 19.59 14.24
C ILE A 173 2.45 19.58 12.94
N SER A 174 3.57 18.85 12.90
CA SER A 174 4.40 18.65 11.70
C SER A 174 3.64 18.07 10.50
N ASP A 175 2.64 17.20 10.73
CA ASP A 175 1.80 16.66 9.65
C ASP A 175 0.69 17.62 9.23
N MET A 176 0.22 18.44 10.18
CA MET A 176 -0.73 19.53 9.93
C MET A 176 -0.08 20.70 9.16
N LEU A 177 1.23 20.91 9.27
CA LEU A 177 1.97 21.96 8.53
C LEU A 177 2.40 21.58 7.10
N LYS A 178 2.18 20.33 6.67
CA LYS A 178 2.45 19.90 5.27
C LYS A 178 1.52 20.63 4.28
N ASP A 179 1.90 20.68 3.01
CA ASP A 179 1.07 21.09 1.86
C ASP A 179 0.33 22.44 2.02
N ALA A 180 -0.99 22.40 2.24
CA ALA A 180 -1.84 23.58 2.44
C ALA A 180 -1.54 24.31 3.76
N GLY A 181 -1.10 23.58 4.79
CA GLY A 181 -0.82 24.11 6.13
C GLY A 181 0.49 24.88 6.26
N LYS A 182 1.34 24.91 5.22
CA LYS A 182 2.65 25.57 5.25
C LYS A 182 2.61 27.08 5.52
N ASN A 183 1.43 27.69 5.42
CA ASN A 183 1.17 29.12 5.65
C ASN A 183 0.46 29.40 6.99
N PHE A 184 0.25 28.38 7.83
CA PHE A 184 -0.37 28.52 9.15
C PHE A 184 0.56 29.24 10.13
N ASP A 185 0.06 30.27 10.83
CA ASP A 185 0.85 30.96 11.85
C ASP A 185 0.67 30.32 13.22
N LEU A 186 1.68 29.52 13.61
CA LEU A 186 1.78 28.85 14.91
C LEU A 186 1.65 29.80 16.11
N LYS A 187 1.81 31.12 15.94
CA LYS A 187 1.70 32.08 17.04
C LYS A 187 0.26 32.47 17.39
N THR A 188 -0.69 32.18 16.50
CA THR A 188 -2.08 32.69 16.60
C THR A 188 -3.12 31.60 16.34
N ALA A 189 -2.81 30.34 16.67
CA ALA A 189 -3.78 29.25 16.63
C ALA A 189 -4.95 29.54 17.57
N TRP A 190 -6.19 29.53 17.08
CA TRP A 190 -7.35 29.98 17.88
C TRP A 190 -8.60 29.10 17.78
N GLU A 191 -8.58 28.09 16.91
CA GLU A 191 -9.76 27.31 16.53
C GLU A 191 -9.37 25.93 16.01
N ILE A 192 -10.19 24.94 16.36
CA ILE A 192 -10.12 23.56 15.86
C ILE A 192 -11.35 23.28 15.00
N ASP A 193 -11.09 22.83 13.77
CA ASP A 193 -12.09 22.44 12.79
C ASP A 193 -12.17 20.91 12.74
N VAL A 194 -13.39 20.37 12.76
CA VAL A 194 -13.65 18.93 12.64
C VAL A 194 -14.73 18.70 11.58
N GLY A 195 -14.51 17.72 10.70
CA GLY A 195 -15.47 17.38 9.66
C GLY A 195 -15.51 15.88 9.30
N GLU A 196 -16.58 15.47 8.64
CA GLU A 196 -16.80 14.16 8.07
C GLU A 196 -17.45 14.31 6.69
N TRP A 197 -17.03 13.50 5.72
CA TRP A 197 -17.80 13.27 4.49
C TRP A 197 -18.18 11.79 4.37
N THR A 198 -19.41 11.54 3.93
CA THR A 198 -20.00 10.21 3.78
C THR A 198 -21.03 10.21 2.65
N ASP A 199 -21.13 9.10 1.93
CA ASP A 199 -22.12 8.85 0.88
C ASP A 199 -23.48 8.37 1.44
N SER A 200 -23.46 7.86 2.66
CA SER A 200 -24.51 7.10 3.33
C SER A 200 -25.07 7.84 4.55
N GLU A 201 -26.34 7.58 4.89
CA GLU A 201 -27.05 8.30 5.96
C GLU A 201 -26.51 7.92 7.34
N LYS A 202 -26.01 8.91 8.10
CA LYS A 202 -25.43 8.74 9.44
C LYS A 202 -26.29 9.39 10.53
N ASN A 203 -26.11 8.97 11.78
CA ASN A 203 -26.69 9.61 12.96
C ASN A 203 -25.87 9.24 14.21
N TYR A 204 -25.11 10.20 14.72
CA TYR A 204 -24.18 10.00 15.84
C TYR A 204 -23.93 11.31 16.61
N ASN A 205 -23.38 11.16 17.83
CA ASN A 205 -22.73 12.25 18.57
C ASN A 205 -21.24 11.93 18.73
N ILE A 206 -20.37 12.92 18.58
CA ILE A 206 -18.97 12.87 19.02
C ILE A 206 -18.80 13.83 20.19
N TYR A 207 -18.07 13.39 21.21
CA TYR A 207 -17.68 14.19 22.37
C TYR A 207 -16.18 14.44 22.33
N PHE A 208 -15.77 15.69 22.53
CA PHE A 208 -14.37 16.09 22.67
C PHE A 208 -14.13 16.71 24.06
N ASP A 209 -12.93 16.56 24.60
CA ASP A 209 -12.51 17.18 25.87
C ASP A 209 -10.97 17.34 25.95
N GLU A 210 -10.48 18.07 26.95
CA GLU A 210 -9.04 18.26 27.25
C GLU A 210 -8.23 18.72 26.02
N ILE A 211 -8.84 19.58 25.18
CA ILE A 211 -8.29 20.06 23.91
C ILE A 211 -7.10 20.98 24.21
N GLY A 212 -5.94 20.63 23.70
CA GLY A 212 -4.68 21.27 24.04
C GLY A 212 -3.53 20.92 23.11
N PHE A 213 -2.35 21.40 23.46
CA PHE A 213 -1.11 21.18 22.73
C PHE A 213 -0.04 20.66 23.68
N ASP A 214 0.80 19.73 23.23
CA ASP A 214 1.85 19.13 24.06
C ASP A 214 3.20 18.97 23.34
N THR A 215 4.23 18.72 24.14
CA THR A 215 5.64 18.55 23.73
C THR A 215 6.12 17.09 23.73
N ARG A 216 5.22 16.10 23.88
CA ARG A 216 5.59 14.68 23.93
C ARG A 216 6.36 14.29 22.66
N GLU A 217 7.46 13.56 22.83
CA GLU A 217 8.17 12.90 21.72
C GLU A 217 7.35 11.70 21.25
N ILE A 218 6.35 11.94 20.40
CA ILE A 218 5.39 10.88 20.06
C ILE A 218 5.94 10.00 18.95
N SER A 219 6.36 8.81 19.34
CA SER A 219 6.65 7.71 18.43
C SER A 219 5.38 7.04 17.86
N THR A 220 4.21 7.69 17.84
CA THR A 220 2.92 7.11 17.38
C THR A 220 2.88 6.78 15.88
N LEU A 221 3.87 7.22 15.10
CA LEU A 221 4.13 6.60 13.80
C LEU A 221 4.41 5.10 13.99
N VAL A 222 5.30 4.75 14.93
CA VAL A 222 5.67 3.38 15.29
C VAL A 222 4.59 2.71 16.15
N SER A 223 3.81 1.80 15.57
CA SER A 223 2.94 0.94 16.39
C SER A 223 3.79 -0.06 17.18
N SER A 224 3.95 0.17 18.48
CA SER A 224 4.58 -0.81 19.39
C SER A 224 3.73 -2.08 19.47
N PRO A 225 4.32 -3.27 19.67
CA PRO A 225 3.53 -4.48 19.83
C PRO A 225 2.74 -4.48 21.15
N GLU A 226 1.56 -5.11 21.11
CA GLU A 226 0.63 -5.26 22.22
C GLU A 226 1.05 -6.44 23.11
N LYS A 227 1.36 -6.23 24.39
CA LYS A 227 1.73 -7.33 25.30
C LYS A 227 0.52 -8.19 25.65
N ARG A 228 0.45 -9.41 25.11
CA ARG A 228 -0.68 -10.33 25.29
C ARG A 228 -0.27 -11.80 25.30
N ALA A 229 -1.16 -12.66 25.80
CA ALA A 229 -1.02 -14.11 25.59
C ALA A 229 -1.25 -14.46 24.10
N ALA A 230 -0.66 -15.57 23.64
CA ALA A 230 -0.97 -16.11 22.31
C ALA A 230 -2.44 -16.54 22.22
N LEU A 231 -3.04 -16.44 21.04
CA LEU A 231 -4.45 -16.77 20.85
C LEU A 231 -4.66 -18.29 20.94
N ALA A 232 -5.51 -18.71 21.88
CA ALA A 232 -5.77 -20.12 22.16
C ALA A 232 -6.30 -20.87 20.91
N LEU A 233 -5.70 -22.03 20.63
CA LEU A 233 -5.89 -22.78 19.38
C LEU A 233 -7.28 -23.40 19.21
N GLY A 234 -7.97 -23.69 20.33
CA GLY A 234 -9.17 -24.51 20.36
C GLY A 234 -8.89 -26.02 20.25
N ASN A 235 -9.95 -26.83 20.35
CA ASN A 235 -9.82 -28.30 20.39
C ASN A 235 -9.74 -28.97 19.02
N ASP A 236 -10.05 -28.25 17.92
CA ASP A 236 -9.94 -28.78 16.56
C ASP A 236 -8.86 -28.05 15.76
N PHE A 237 -7.77 -28.75 15.46
CA PHE A 237 -6.58 -28.19 14.82
C PHE A 237 -5.93 -29.16 13.83
N LEU A 238 -5.08 -28.65 12.95
CA LEU A 238 -4.22 -29.47 12.08
C LEU A 238 -2.97 -29.92 12.86
N PRO A 239 -2.71 -31.23 13.00
CA PRO A 239 -1.41 -31.72 13.46
C PRO A 239 -0.41 -31.64 12.30
N ILE A 240 0.64 -30.83 12.48
CA ILE A 240 1.69 -30.61 11.47
C ILE A 240 3.04 -31.01 12.06
N THR A 241 3.87 -31.70 11.26
CA THR A 241 5.29 -31.89 11.59
C THR A 241 6.15 -31.08 10.63
N ALA A 242 7.26 -30.54 11.15
CA ALA A 242 8.26 -29.84 10.35
C ALA A 242 9.67 -30.29 10.71
N ILE A 243 10.59 -30.25 9.74
CA ILE A 243 12.02 -30.53 9.96
C ILE A 243 12.82 -29.33 9.44
N LEU A 244 13.60 -28.72 10.34
CA LEU A 244 14.38 -27.52 10.08
C LEU A 244 15.88 -27.79 10.30
N ASP A 245 16.70 -27.32 9.35
CA ASP A 245 18.14 -27.50 9.33
C ASP A 245 18.85 -26.14 9.43
N LEU A 246 19.07 -25.66 10.65
CA LEU A 246 19.76 -24.38 10.89
C LEU A 246 21.28 -24.43 10.58
N SER A 247 21.85 -25.63 10.39
CA SER A 247 23.23 -25.79 9.90
C SER A 247 23.36 -25.55 8.39
N SER A 248 22.29 -25.71 7.60
CA SER A 248 22.28 -25.31 6.19
C SER A 248 22.60 -23.82 6.05
N ASP A 249 23.49 -23.43 5.12
CA ASP A 249 23.85 -22.03 4.90
C ASP A 249 22.67 -21.16 4.46
N GLY A 250 21.69 -21.75 3.78
CA GLY A 250 20.51 -21.08 3.25
C GLY A 250 20.73 -20.35 1.91
N THR A 251 19.64 -19.90 1.28
CA THR A 251 19.70 -19.00 0.13
C THR A 251 19.90 -17.55 0.59
N GLU A 252 20.50 -16.71 -0.25
CA GLU A 252 20.66 -15.29 0.08
C GLU A 252 19.37 -14.51 -0.15
N VAL A 253 19.02 -13.67 0.81
CA VAL A 253 17.87 -12.76 0.74
C VAL A 253 18.37 -11.35 0.45
N ASN A 254 18.17 -10.89 -0.78
CA ASN A 254 18.43 -9.49 -1.10
C ASN A 254 17.44 -8.61 -0.31
N PRO A 255 17.89 -7.57 0.43
CA PRO A 255 16.98 -6.72 1.19
C PRO A 255 15.91 -6.03 0.35
N PHE A 256 16.08 -5.87 -0.96
CA PHE A 256 15.12 -5.19 -1.84
C PHE A 256 13.89 -6.04 -2.22
N VAL A 257 13.73 -7.26 -1.68
CA VAL A 257 12.45 -8.00 -1.72
C VAL A 257 11.36 -7.38 -0.82
N TYR A 258 11.73 -6.47 0.08
CA TYR A 258 10.84 -5.73 0.97
C TYR A 258 10.47 -4.33 0.43
N GLY A 259 10.42 -4.17 -0.90
CA GLY A 259 10.16 -2.88 -1.57
C GLY A 259 8.68 -2.64 -1.90
N VAL A 260 8.30 -1.36 -2.06
CA VAL A 260 6.91 -0.90 -2.25
C VAL A 260 6.87 0.29 -3.20
N SER A 261 5.85 0.39 -4.06
CA SER A 261 5.67 1.53 -4.97
C SER A 261 5.01 2.74 -4.29
N PHE A 262 3.88 2.55 -3.59
CA PHE A 262 3.09 3.65 -3.01
C PHE A 262 2.86 3.55 -1.51
N GLY A 263 2.76 4.71 -0.86
CA GLY A 263 2.51 4.84 0.57
C GLY A 263 3.13 6.09 1.16
N GLU A 264 2.70 6.45 2.36
CA GLU A 264 3.27 7.55 3.13
C GLU A 264 4.74 7.23 3.51
N PRO A 265 5.70 8.15 3.28
CA PRO A 265 7.13 7.87 3.44
C PRO A 265 7.50 7.44 4.87
N GLU A 266 6.92 8.10 5.87
CA GLU A 266 7.14 7.79 7.27
C GLU A 266 6.56 6.42 7.66
N VAL A 267 5.41 6.03 7.10
CA VAL A 267 4.81 4.69 7.30
C VAL A 267 5.67 3.61 6.64
N MET A 268 6.22 3.88 5.45
CA MET A 268 7.14 2.96 4.77
C MET A 268 8.44 2.76 5.54
N LYS A 269 9.04 3.84 6.07
CA LYS A 269 10.19 3.75 6.97
C LYS A 269 9.87 2.92 8.20
N GLU A 270 8.73 3.16 8.82
CA GLU A 270 8.27 2.52 10.05
C GLU A 270 7.94 1.03 9.86
N MET A 271 7.36 0.66 8.71
CA MET A 271 7.26 -0.71 8.21
C MET A 271 8.62 -1.38 7.96
N GLY A 272 9.71 -0.63 7.86
CA GLY A 272 11.04 -1.14 7.51
C GLY A 272 11.20 -1.52 6.03
N VAL A 273 10.47 -0.82 5.14
CA VAL A 273 10.63 -0.87 3.67
C VAL A 273 12.04 -0.49 3.29
N THR A 274 12.64 -1.23 2.36
CA THR A 274 14.05 -1.09 1.97
C THR A 274 14.26 -0.36 0.65
N MET A 275 13.24 -0.34 -0.21
CA MET A 275 13.27 0.30 -1.53
C MET A 275 11.89 0.87 -1.89
N ARG A 276 11.86 2.07 -2.48
CA ARG A 276 10.65 2.69 -3.06
C ARG A 276 10.76 2.81 -4.58
N ARG A 277 9.70 2.43 -5.30
CA ARG A 277 9.61 2.53 -6.77
C ARG A 277 8.79 3.73 -7.20
N ASN A 278 9.37 4.62 -8.01
CA ASN A 278 8.65 5.61 -8.80
C ASN A 278 8.41 4.99 -10.19
N GLY A 279 7.18 4.51 -10.44
CA GLY A 279 6.87 3.62 -11.57
C GLY A 279 5.38 3.57 -11.90
N GLY A 280 5.01 2.78 -12.91
CA GLY A 280 3.65 2.68 -13.44
C GLY A 280 3.33 3.58 -14.63
N ASN A 281 2.09 3.49 -15.11
CA ASN A 281 1.58 4.13 -16.33
C ASN A 281 1.86 5.64 -16.41
N THR A 282 1.70 6.38 -15.32
CA THR A 282 1.82 7.85 -15.35
C THR A 282 3.25 8.34 -15.58
N VAL A 283 4.27 7.59 -15.14
CA VAL A 283 5.67 8.01 -15.34
C VAL A 283 6.18 7.75 -16.76
N SER A 284 5.59 6.79 -17.50
CA SER A 284 5.82 6.56 -18.93
C SER A 284 5.53 7.77 -19.82
N THR A 285 4.82 8.76 -19.29
CA THR A 285 4.48 10.01 -20.00
C THR A 285 5.03 11.27 -19.31
N TYR A 286 5.91 11.13 -18.33
CA TYR A 286 6.43 12.25 -17.53
C TYR A 286 7.32 13.20 -18.34
N ASN A 287 6.84 14.41 -18.57
CA ASN A 287 7.60 15.50 -19.18
C ASN A 287 8.34 16.28 -18.09
N TRP A 288 9.58 15.87 -17.81
CA TRP A 288 10.34 16.41 -16.69
C TRP A 288 10.61 17.92 -16.78
N LYS A 289 10.84 18.49 -17.97
CA LYS A 289 11.08 19.95 -18.10
C LYS A 289 9.82 20.80 -17.93
N LYS A 290 8.63 20.19 -18.02
CA LYS A 290 7.34 20.87 -17.78
C LYS A 290 6.67 20.47 -16.48
N GLY A 291 7.16 19.43 -15.81
CA GLY A 291 6.57 18.91 -14.58
C GLY A 291 5.13 18.42 -14.78
N CYS A 292 4.88 17.63 -15.82
CA CYS A 292 3.54 17.12 -16.12
C CYS A 292 3.56 15.66 -16.60
N ILE A 293 2.41 15.00 -16.47
CA ILE A 293 2.15 13.61 -16.88
C ILE A 293 0.86 13.55 -17.73
N SER A 294 0.62 12.41 -18.37
CA SER A 294 -0.72 11.95 -18.75
C SER A 294 -1.15 10.78 -17.86
N THR A 295 -2.44 10.67 -17.58
CA THR A 295 -3.08 9.49 -16.98
C THR A 295 -3.34 8.36 -17.96
N GLY A 296 -3.20 8.61 -19.28
CA GLY A 296 -3.47 7.60 -20.30
C GLY A 296 -4.87 6.99 -20.15
N ASN A 297 -4.97 5.66 -20.25
CA ASN A 297 -6.24 4.96 -20.11
C ASN A 297 -6.81 4.94 -18.68
N ASP A 298 -6.02 5.27 -17.65
CA ASP A 298 -6.45 5.18 -16.25
C ASP A 298 -7.47 6.26 -15.87
N TRP A 299 -7.36 7.46 -16.46
CA TRP A 299 -8.33 8.55 -16.26
C TRP A 299 -8.45 9.45 -17.51
N PHE A 300 -9.32 9.07 -18.45
CA PHE A 300 -9.75 9.89 -19.60
C PHE A 300 -8.65 10.52 -20.48
N CYS A 301 -7.45 9.94 -20.49
CA CYS A 301 -6.31 10.39 -21.29
C CYS A 301 -5.93 11.86 -21.03
N GLU A 302 -6.04 12.29 -19.78
CA GLU A 302 -5.82 13.67 -19.36
C GLU A 302 -4.36 13.97 -19.02
N ASN A 303 -3.93 15.19 -19.34
CA ASN A 303 -2.67 15.73 -18.82
C ASN A 303 -2.90 16.45 -17.49
N HIS A 304 -1.97 16.28 -16.54
CA HIS A 304 -1.96 16.96 -15.26
C HIS A 304 -0.57 17.47 -14.87
N ALA A 305 -0.50 18.51 -14.04
CA ALA A 305 0.75 18.95 -13.42
C ALA A 305 1.16 18.02 -12.27
N GLN A 306 2.46 17.79 -12.11
CA GLN A 306 3.05 17.15 -10.93
C GLN A 306 3.38 18.20 -9.86
N ALA A 307 3.15 17.86 -8.59
CA ALA A 307 3.35 18.78 -7.47
C ALA A 307 4.80 19.26 -7.32
N ASP A 308 5.76 18.35 -7.54
CA ASP A 308 7.21 18.64 -7.53
C ASP A 308 7.72 19.30 -8.82
N GLY A 309 6.86 19.49 -9.82
CA GLY A 309 7.24 20.00 -11.14
C GLY A 309 8.37 19.16 -11.77
N SER A 310 9.48 19.81 -12.09
CA SER A 310 10.67 19.18 -12.69
C SER A 310 11.52 18.37 -11.72
N ASP A 311 11.39 18.59 -10.42
CA ASP A 311 12.27 18.02 -9.39
C ASP A 311 11.73 16.71 -8.78
N MET A 312 10.66 16.12 -9.34
CA MET A 312 10.01 14.89 -8.85
C MET A 312 10.99 13.75 -8.54
N TRP A 313 11.94 13.49 -9.43
CA TRP A 313 12.98 12.46 -9.23
C TRP A 313 13.95 12.81 -8.10
N ILE A 314 14.30 14.09 -7.94
CA ILE A 314 15.21 14.59 -6.92
C ILE A 314 14.53 14.54 -5.55
N ASN A 315 13.29 15.03 -5.44
CA ASN A 315 12.53 15.07 -4.20
C ASN A 315 12.23 13.66 -3.68
N PHE A 316 11.75 12.76 -4.56
CA PHE A 316 11.54 11.34 -4.23
C PHE A 316 12.84 10.67 -3.74
N HIS A 317 13.96 10.87 -4.45
CA HIS A 317 15.25 10.30 -4.04
C HIS A 317 15.77 10.87 -2.72
N MET A 318 15.69 12.19 -2.51
CA MET A 318 16.20 12.84 -1.31
C MET A 318 15.35 12.53 -0.06
N GLU A 319 14.04 12.35 -0.24
CA GLU A 319 13.14 11.81 0.79
C GLU A 319 13.55 10.37 1.17
N ASN A 320 13.70 9.47 0.19
CA ASN A 320 14.15 8.10 0.42
C ASN A 320 15.50 8.06 1.16
N LYS A 321 16.46 8.87 0.71
CA LYS A 321 17.81 9.00 1.29
C LYS A 321 17.79 9.54 2.72
N LYS A 322 16.90 10.48 3.05
CA LYS A 322 16.66 10.97 4.43
C LYS A 322 16.07 9.87 5.34
N LEU A 323 15.31 8.93 4.78
CA LEU A 323 14.63 7.86 5.52
C LEU A 323 15.46 6.58 5.64
N GLY A 324 16.50 6.40 4.80
CA GLY A 324 17.33 5.19 4.74
C GLY A 324 16.85 4.15 3.74
N ILE A 325 16.09 4.58 2.72
CA ILE A 325 15.41 3.75 1.72
C ILE A 325 16.12 3.94 0.36
N GLU A 326 16.28 2.89 -0.44
CA GLU A 326 16.81 3.01 -1.81
C GLU A 326 15.72 3.41 -2.82
N SER A 327 16.11 4.05 -3.93
CA SER A 327 15.18 4.54 -4.96
C SER A 327 15.30 3.74 -6.26
N TYR A 328 14.17 3.24 -6.77
CA TYR A 328 14.04 2.58 -8.07
C TYR A 328 13.20 3.47 -8.99
N MET A 329 13.81 3.99 -10.06
CA MET A 329 13.20 5.05 -10.87
C MET A 329 12.88 4.55 -12.29
N THR A 330 11.62 4.61 -12.70
CA THR A 330 11.23 4.30 -14.08
C THR A 330 11.28 5.54 -14.96
N MET A 331 11.97 5.45 -16.10
CA MET A 331 12.18 6.57 -17.03
C MET A 331 11.31 6.42 -18.30
N PRO A 332 10.55 7.45 -18.72
CA PRO A 332 9.73 7.42 -19.93
C PRO A 332 10.58 7.32 -21.21
N MET A 333 10.09 6.67 -22.27
CA MET A 333 10.84 6.47 -23.52
C MET A 333 10.99 7.74 -24.36
N GLU A 334 10.12 7.97 -25.34
CA GLU A 334 10.33 9.00 -26.38
C GLU A 334 9.12 9.89 -26.69
N TRP A 335 7.95 9.56 -26.14
CA TRP A 335 6.76 10.42 -26.14
C TRP A 335 6.38 10.74 -24.69
N VAL A 336 6.01 11.99 -24.41
CA VAL A 336 5.62 12.46 -23.07
C VAL A 336 4.43 13.42 -23.16
N ALA A 337 3.80 13.76 -22.03
CA ALA A 337 2.75 14.78 -21.99
C ALA A 337 3.25 16.13 -22.51
N LYS A 338 2.49 16.79 -23.39
CA LYS A 338 2.91 18.06 -24.02
C LYS A 338 2.75 19.27 -23.10
N ASP A 339 1.87 19.19 -22.12
CA ASP A 339 1.48 20.24 -21.17
C ASP A 339 0.82 19.60 -19.93
N SER A 340 0.26 20.41 -19.03
CA SER A 340 -0.47 19.99 -17.83
C SER A 340 -1.99 20.15 -17.93
N VAL A 341 -2.55 20.38 -19.12
CA VAL A 341 -3.94 20.86 -19.30
C VAL A 341 -4.69 20.29 -20.50
N SER A 342 -4.08 19.53 -21.40
CA SER A 342 -4.76 18.87 -22.53
C SER A 342 -5.43 17.55 -22.13
N ASN A 343 -6.13 16.91 -23.06
CA ASN A 343 -6.58 15.52 -22.98
C ASN A 343 -6.50 14.87 -24.38
N GLY A 344 -6.41 13.55 -24.44
CA GLY A 344 -6.15 12.79 -25.67
C GLY A 344 -7.33 12.74 -26.64
N PHE A 345 -8.56 12.85 -26.15
CA PHE A 345 -9.78 12.67 -26.93
C PHE A 345 -10.82 13.78 -26.64
N PRO A 346 -10.52 15.05 -26.99
CA PRO A 346 -11.39 16.18 -26.69
C PRO A 346 -12.69 16.11 -27.50
N LYS A 347 -13.78 16.53 -26.88
CA LYS A 347 -15.17 16.30 -27.33
C LYS A 347 -15.53 16.99 -28.64
N ASN A 348 -14.82 18.06 -28.99
CA ASN A 348 -14.97 18.74 -30.27
C ASN A 348 -14.39 17.95 -31.46
N LEU A 349 -13.42 17.05 -31.22
CA LEU A 349 -12.81 16.19 -32.24
C LEU A 349 -13.36 14.75 -32.19
N TYR A 350 -13.70 14.25 -31.00
CA TYR A 350 -14.14 12.87 -30.78
C TYR A 350 -15.54 12.77 -30.14
N PRO A 351 -16.58 13.40 -30.72
CA PRO A 351 -17.92 13.51 -30.12
C PRO A 351 -18.61 12.16 -29.87
N ASP A 352 -18.15 11.09 -30.51
CA ASP A 352 -18.66 9.72 -30.42
C ASP A 352 -17.99 8.83 -29.35
N CYS A 353 -17.14 9.39 -28.47
CA CYS A 353 -16.61 8.64 -27.32
C CYS A 353 -17.75 8.07 -26.43
N THR A 354 -17.59 6.84 -25.94
CA THR A 354 -18.68 6.17 -25.18
C THR A 354 -18.93 6.77 -23.80
N VAL A 355 -17.91 7.39 -23.19
CA VAL A 355 -17.98 8.07 -21.88
C VAL A 355 -17.06 9.30 -21.88
N TYR A 356 -17.44 10.33 -21.13
CA TYR A 356 -16.63 11.53 -20.83
C TYR A 356 -16.46 11.68 -19.32
N ALA A 357 -15.37 12.34 -18.88
CA ALA A 357 -15.12 12.59 -17.47
C ALA A 357 -16.20 13.51 -16.84
N THR A 358 -16.58 13.27 -15.59
CA THR A 358 -17.65 14.04 -14.90
C THR A 358 -17.13 15.33 -14.29
N ASP A 359 -15.90 15.30 -13.81
CA ASP A 359 -15.05 16.42 -13.41
C ASP A 359 -14.57 17.25 -14.61
N ARG A 360 -14.37 16.63 -15.78
CA ARG A 360 -13.95 17.31 -17.01
C ARG A 360 -14.75 16.89 -18.28
N PRO A 361 -15.95 17.46 -18.51
CA PRO A 361 -16.87 17.03 -19.58
C PRO A 361 -16.43 17.16 -21.05
N ASP A 362 -15.19 17.59 -21.30
CA ASP A 362 -14.52 17.58 -22.61
C ASP A 362 -13.67 16.31 -22.85
N ALA A 363 -13.11 15.72 -21.78
CA ALA A 363 -12.20 14.59 -21.90
C ALA A 363 -12.96 13.29 -22.17
N GLY A 364 -12.85 12.76 -23.39
CA GLY A 364 -13.41 11.47 -23.79
C GLY A 364 -12.52 10.29 -23.39
N ASN A 365 -13.12 9.13 -23.13
CA ASN A 365 -12.37 7.92 -22.74
C ASN A 365 -11.56 7.27 -23.88
N GLY A 366 -11.62 7.81 -25.10
CA GLY A 366 -10.97 7.22 -26.29
C GLY A 366 -11.50 5.86 -26.70
N THR A 367 -12.75 5.55 -26.35
CA THR A 367 -13.44 4.30 -26.70
C THR A 367 -14.66 4.63 -27.55
N VAL A 368 -14.91 3.85 -28.61
CA VAL A 368 -16.08 4.02 -29.49
C VAL A 368 -16.86 2.72 -29.63
N TRP A 369 -18.17 2.84 -29.88
CA TRP A 369 -19.01 1.69 -30.23
C TRP A 369 -18.67 1.16 -31.63
N VAL A 370 -18.55 -0.15 -31.78
CA VAL A 370 -18.41 -0.81 -33.08
C VAL A 370 -19.76 -0.78 -33.78
N LYS A 371 -19.78 -0.38 -35.06
CA LYS A 371 -21.00 -0.24 -35.86
C LYS A 371 -20.99 -1.16 -37.08
N ASP A 372 -22.18 -1.57 -37.53
CA ASP A 372 -22.39 -2.19 -38.84
C ASP A 372 -22.42 -1.13 -39.96
N ASP A 373 -22.51 -1.59 -41.21
CA ASP A 373 -22.58 -0.71 -42.40
C ASP A 373 -23.83 0.21 -42.42
N ASN A 374 -24.84 -0.10 -41.61
CA ASN A 374 -26.05 0.71 -41.43
C ASN A 374 -25.95 1.69 -40.24
N GLY A 375 -24.83 1.69 -39.51
CA GLY A 375 -24.59 2.53 -38.33
C GLY A 375 -25.13 1.99 -37.00
N ASN A 376 -25.74 0.79 -36.98
CA ASN A 376 -26.22 0.14 -35.76
C ASN A 376 -25.07 -0.36 -34.91
N ILE A 377 -25.20 -0.30 -33.58
CA ILE A 377 -24.17 -0.83 -32.67
C ILE A 377 -24.15 -2.37 -32.70
N VAL A 378 -23.01 -2.94 -33.09
CA VAL A 378 -22.78 -4.39 -33.12
C VAL A 378 -22.78 -4.93 -31.69
N LYS A 379 -23.37 -6.10 -31.48
CA LYS A 379 -23.39 -6.80 -30.19
C LYS A 379 -22.51 -8.04 -30.19
N ASP A 380 -22.08 -8.46 -29.01
CA ASP A 380 -21.46 -9.77 -28.77
C ASP A 380 -22.51 -10.87 -28.60
N ASP A 381 -22.03 -12.10 -28.47
CA ASP A 381 -22.86 -13.31 -28.39
C ASP A 381 -23.68 -13.38 -27.08
N LYS A 382 -23.45 -12.44 -26.16
CA LYS A 382 -24.21 -12.22 -24.91
C LYS A 382 -25.15 -11.01 -25.01
N GLY A 383 -25.27 -10.40 -26.18
CA GLY A 383 -26.12 -9.24 -26.46
C GLY A 383 -25.56 -7.89 -26.00
N LYS A 384 -24.32 -7.84 -25.49
CA LYS A 384 -23.68 -6.60 -25.02
C LYS A 384 -23.12 -5.82 -26.21
N PRO A 385 -23.28 -4.48 -26.27
CA PRO A 385 -22.59 -3.63 -27.23
C PRO A 385 -21.08 -3.88 -27.31
N LYS A 386 -20.56 -4.12 -28.52
CA LYS A 386 -19.12 -4.17 -28.81
C LYS A 386 -18.56 -2.75 -28.88
N SER A 387 -17.40 -2.55 -28.28
CA SER A 387 -16.65 -1.30 -28.31
C SER A 387 -15.18 -1.57 -28.57
N ARG A 388 -14.48 -0.61 -29.15
CA ARG A 388 -13.02 -0.66 -29.34
C ARG A 388 -12.36 0.64 -28.88
N PHE A 389 -11.07 0.57 -28.59
CA PHE A 389 -10.26 1.76 -28.44
C PHE A 389 -10.07 2.48 -29.79
N LEU A 390 -10.06 3.81 -29.73
CA LEU A 390 -9.43 4.67 -30.73
C LEU A 390 -7.94 4.77 -30.42
N ARG A 391 -7.13 4.99 -31.46
CA ARG A 391 -5.73 5.38 -31.29
C ARG A 391 -5.48 6.77 -31.86
N CYS A 392 -4.50 7.49 -31.31
CA CYS A 392 -3.93 8.64 -31.98
C CYS A 392 -3.37 8.23 -33.36
N GLY A 393 -3.42 9.16 -34.32
CA GLY A 393 -3.15 8.89 -35.74
C GLY A 393 -4.33 8.31 -36.53
N GLU A 394 -5.33 7.67 -35.90
CA GLU A 394 -6.47 7.08 -36.61
C GLU A 394 -7.37 8.12 -37.29
N ARG A 395 -7.60 9.25 -36.60
CA ARG A 395 -8.45 10.37 -37.08
C ARG A 395 -7.72 11.71 -37.03
N TYR A 396 -6.97 11.92 -35.97
CA TYR A 396 -6.16 13.11 -35.68
C TYR A 396 -4.85 12.64 -35.02
N PRO A 397 -3.74 13.40 -35.10
CA PRO A 397 -2.54 13.15 -34.30
C PRO A 397 -2.85 13.21 -32.79
N THR A 398 -1.91 12.80 -31.93
CA THR A 398 -2.09 12.92 -30.47
C THR A 398 -2.46 14.34 -30.06
N GLN A 399 -3.48 14.47 -29.21
CA GLN A 399 -3.97 15.76 -28.72
C GLN A 399 -3.32 16.19 -27.42
N ASN A 400 -2.60 15.30 -26.73
CA ASN A 400 -2.02 15.53 -25.41
C ASN A 400 -0.54 15.15 -25.29
N GLY A 401 0.00 14.31 -26.19
CA GLY A 401 1.40 13.91 -26.23
C GLY A 401 2.29 14.83 -27.08
N VAL A 402 3.61 14.68 -26.91
CA VAL A 402 4.66 15.28 -27.75
C VAL A 402 5.86 14.33 -27.84
N TYR A 403 6.45 14.21 -29.03
CA TYR A 403 7.68 13.47 -29.24
C TYR A 403 8.88 14.26 -28.74
N VAL A 404 9.75 13.62 -27.96
CA VAL A 404 10.97 14.21 -27.39
C VAL A 404 12.22 13.39 -27.65
N GLY A 405 12.09 12.09 -27.96
CA GLY A 405 13.23 11.18 -28.13
C GLY A 405 13.87 10.75 -26.81
N LEU A 406 14.67 9.67 -26.86
CA LEU A 406 15.31 9.07 -25.69
C LEU A 406 16.35 10.02 -25.04
N GLU A 407 17.09 10.77 -25.86
CA GLU A 407 18.11 11.72 -25.42
C GLU A 407 17.56 12.77 -24.43
N TYR A 408 16.35 13.28 -24.67
CA TYR A 408 15.69 14.28 -23.83
C TYR A 408 15.42 13.76 -22.40
N ASN A 409 15.14 12.47 -22.26
CA ASN A 409 14.92 11.85 -20.95
C ASN A 409 16.22 11.43 -20.28
N VAL A 410 17.30 11.12 -21.03
CA VAL A 410 18.65 10.98 -20.45
C VAL A 410 19.19 12.31 -19.91
N GLU A 411 18.72 13.46 -20.40
CA GLU A 411 19.02 14.76 -19.75
C GLU A 411 18.47 14.86 -18.31
N LEU A 412 17.42 14.12 -17.94
CA LEU A 412 16.97 14.02 -16.54
C LEU A 412 18.02 13.34 -15.66
N VAL A 413 18.74 12.34 -16.18
CA VAL A 413 19.87 11.70 -15.45
C VAL A 413 20.96 12.73 -15.19
N LYS A 414 21.34 13.51 -16.21
CA LYS A 414 22.36 14.57 -16.10
C LYS A 414 21.94 15.64 -15.09
N TYR A 415 20.69 16.09 -15.17
CA TYR A 415 20.09 17.02 -14.21
C TYR A 415 20.12 16.48 -12.78
N CYS A 416 19.82 15.19 -12.58
CA CYS A 416 19.96 14.56 -11.26
C CYS A 416 21.44 14.50 -10.81
N ILE A 417 22.39 14.14 -11.68
CA ILE A 417 23.82 14.12 -11.33
C ILE A 417 24.30 15.50 -10.87
N GLU A 418 23.90 16.58 -11.56
CA GLU A 418 24.24 17.95 -11.20
C GLU A 418 23.68 18.39 -9.84
N LYS A 419 22.56 17.82 -9.41
CA LYS A 419 21.80 18.24 -8.21
C LYS A 419 22.04 17.38 -6.97
N ILE A 420 22.16 16.07 -7.15
CA ILE A 420 22.25 15.06 -6.07
C ILE A 420 23.44 14.10 -6.21
N GLY A 421 24.24 14.23 -7.27
CA GLY A 421 25.42 13.42 -7.56
C GLY A 421 25.12 12.15 -8.37
N ALA A 422 26.20 11.55 -8.89
CA ALA A 422 26.17 10.24 -9.55
C ALA A 422 25.86 9.09 -8.57
N ALA A 423 25.47 7.92 -9.09
CA ALA A 423 25.14 6.72 -8.33
C ALA A 423 26.23 6.33 -7.31
N LYS A 424 27.51 6.34 -7.73
CA LYS A 424 28.67 6.10 -6.83
C LYS A 424 28.87 7.15 -5.74
N SER A 425 28.34 8.37 -5.93
CA SER A 425 28.34 9.46 -4.95
C SER A 425 27.07 9.44 -4.08
N GLY A 426 26.25 8.39 -4.18
CA GLY A 426 25.00 8.25 -3.44
C GLY A 426 23.80 8.95 -4.06
N GLY A 427 23.82 9.21 -5.38
CA GLY A 427 22.64 9.61 -6.15
C GLY A 427 21.72 8.42 -6.49
N ILE A 428 20.94 8.55 -7.57
CA ILE A 428 20.04 7.51 -8.07
C ILE A 428 20.87 6.34 -8.64
N LYS A 429 20.60 5.11 -8.18
CA LYS A 429 21.39 3.90 -8.53
C LYS A 429 20.67 2.92 -9.46
N TYR A 430 19.34 2.97 -9.51
CA TYR A 430 18.50 1.98 -10.20
C TYR A 430 17.56 2.72 -11.14
N ILE A 431 17.67 2.45 -12.44
CA ILE A 431 16.83 3.04 -13.48
C ILE A 431 16.21 1.94 -14.32
N CYS A 432 14.88 1.85 -14.35
CA CYS A 432 14.15 0.95 -15.25
C CYS A 432 13.76 1.68 -16.54
N THR A 433 13.96 1.03 -17.69
CA THR A 433 13.58 1.57 -19.00
C THR A 433 12.08 1.37 -19.22
N ASP A 434 11.31 2.38 -18.82
CA ASP A 434 9.85 2.47 -18.92
C ASP A 434 9.05 1.45 -18.07
N ASN A 435 7.74 1.41 -18.32
CA ASN A 435 6.73 0.62 -17.65
C ASN A 435 5.81 0.00 -18.71
N GLU A 436 5.65 -1.32 -18.69
CA GLU A 436 4.67 -2.05 -19.50
C GLU A 436 4.63 -1.66 -20.99
N PRO A 437 5.78 -1.58 -21.71
CA PRO A 437 5.81 -1.16 -23.11
C PRO A 437 4.90 -2.03 -23.98
N MET A 438 4.80 -3.33 -23.68
CA MET A 438 3.90 -4.28 -24.34
C MET A 438 2.40 -4.12 -23.99
N LEU A 439 2.00 -3.01 -23.34
CA LEU A 439 0.61 -2.60 -23.10
C LEU A 439 0.29 -1.20 -23.67
N TYR A 440 1.27 -0.50 -24.25
CA TYR A 440 1.14 0.87 -24.76
C TYR A 440 -0.05 1.10 -25.70
N ASN A 441 -0.38 0.13 -26.56
CA ASN A 441 -1.52 0.20 -27.48
C ASN A 441 -2.91 0.22 -26.79
N SER A 442 -2.95 -0.02 -25.47
CA SER A 442 -4.09 0.15 -24.58
C SER A 442 -3.88 1.34 -23.64
N THR A 443 -2.82 1.30 -22.82
CA THR A 443 -2.57 2.26 -21.74
C THR A 443 -2.29 3.68 -22.22
N HIS A 444 -1.56 3.83 -23.34
CA HIS A 444 -1.14 5.12 -23.90
C HIS A 444 -1.64 5.33 -25.33
N LYS A 445 -2.80 4.75 -25.66
CA LYS A 445 -3.48 4.83 -26.97
C LYS A 445 -3.67 6.27 -27.51
N ASP A 446 -3.70 7.24 -26.63
CA ASP A 446 -3.80 8.69 -26.82
C ASP A 446 -2.51 9.36 -27.27
N ILE A 447 -1.36 8.82 -26.87
CA ILE A 447 -0.02 9.37 -27.12
C ILE A 447 0.77 8.52 -28.11
N TRP A 448 0.56 7.20 -28.10
CA TRP A 448 1.38 6.21 -28.79
C TRP A 448 0.61 5.46 -29.88
N SER A 449 0.92 5.76 -31.15
CA SER A 449 0.22 5.22 -32.32
C SER A 449 0.79 3.91 -32.88
N GLU A 450 2.11 3.69 -32.75
CA GLU A 450 2.84 2.61 -33.43
C GLU A 450 3.20 1.46 -32.49
N SER A 451 2.53 0.32 -32.61
CA SER A 451 2.83 -0.86 -31.79
C SER A 451 4.29 -1.29 -31.88
N PHE A 452 4.91 -1.62 -30.73
CA PHE A 452 6.26 -2.18 -30.69
C PHE A 452 6.31 -3.53 -31.39
N SER A 453 7.38 -3.75 -32.16
CA SER A 453 7.84 -5.07 -32.59
C SER A 453 9.09 -5.45 -31.80
N TYR A 454 9.58 -6.69 -31.89
CA TYR A 454 10.75 -7.11 -31.10
C TYR A 454 11.99 -6.32 -31.53
N ASP A 455 12.10 -6.05 -32.84
CA ASP A 455 13.17 -5.26 -33.43
C ASP A 455 13.03 -3.76 -33.09
N SER A 456 11.81 -3.19 -33.16
CA SER A 456 11.59 -1.76 -32.91
C SER A 456 11.66 -1.37 -31.42
N TYR A 457 11.39 -2.31 -30.52
CA TYR A 457 11.65 -2.16 -29.09
C TYR A 457 13.14 -2.35 -28.76
N TRP A 458 13.78 -3.41 -29.28
CA TRP A 458 15.18 -3.71 -28.97
C TRP A 458 16.15 -2.57 -29.30
N GLU A 459 16.08 -1.96 -30.48
CA GLU A 459 16.99 -0.87 -30.83
C GLU A 459 16.75 0.39 -29.96
N ARG A 460 15.52 0.59 -29.46
CA ARG A 460 15.23 1.63 -28.47
C ARG A 460 15.84 1.29 -27.11
N THR A 461 15.60 0.10 -26.55
CA THR A 461 16.21 -0.33 -25.28
C THR A 461 17.73 -0.23 -25.33
N LYS A 462 18.34 -0.69 -26.42
CA LYS A 462 19.78 -0.63 -26.64
C LYS A 462 20.29 0.81 -26.66
N LYS A 463 19.76 1.67 -27.54
CA LYS A 463 20.13 3.08 -27.59
C LYS A 463 19.94 3.77 -26.23
N TYR A 464 18.84 3.46 -25.53
CA TYR A 464 18.50 4.10 -24.27
C TYR A 464 19.48 3.73 -23.15
N ALA A 465 19.71 2.43 -22.94
CA ALA A 465 20.64 1.94 -21.93
C ALA A 465 22.09 2.36 -22.24
N GLU A 466 22.47 2.47 -23.51
CA GLU A 466 23.78 3.00 -23.91
C GLU A 466 23.93 4.49 -23.59
N LEU A 467 22.88 5.31 -23.75
CA LEU A 467 22.88 6.72 -23.37
C LEU A 467 22.85 6.92 -21.84
N ILE A 468 22.07 6.12 -21.10
CA ILE A 468 22.05 6.13 -19.62
C ILE A 468 23.46 5.81 -19.08
N ARG A 469 24.11 4.75 -19.59
CA ARG A 469 25.47 4.35 -19.18
C ARG A 469 26.56 5.36 -19.59
N GLN A 470 26.29 6.25 -20.55
CA GLN A 470 27.15 7.39 -20.89
C GLN A 470 26.97 8.57 -19.93
N ALA A 471 25.78 8.76 -19.35
CA ALA A 471 25.53 9.76 -18.33
C ALA A 471 26.05 9.32 -16.96
N ASP A 472 25.79 8.08 -16.55
CA ASP A 472 26.33 7.48 -15.34
C ASP A 472 26.67 5.99 -15.56
N PRO A 473 27.95 5.58 -15.50
CA PRO A 473 28.34 4.19 -15.66
C PRO A 473 28.00 3.32 -14.44
N ASP A 474 27.78 3.92 -13.26
CA ASP A 474 27.57 3.21 -11.99
C ASP A 474 26.07 2.92 -11.70
N VAL A 475 25.16 3.38 -12.56
CA VAL A 475 23.73 3.02 -12.51
C VAL A 475 23.52 1.57 -12.98
N LYS A 476 22.74 0.80 -12.21
CA LYS A 476 22.13 -0.47 -12.64
C LYS A 476 20.89 -0.18 -13.48
N ILE A 477 20.87 -0.75 -14.69
CA ILE A 477 19.77 -0.55 -15.65
C ILE A 477 18.83 -1.77 -15.62
N ALA A 478 17.53 -1.53 -15.52
CA ALA A 478 16.50 -2.56 -15.44
C ALA A 478 15.53 -2.53 -16.65
N GLY A 479 14.92 -3.66 -16.95
CA GLY A 479 13.89 -3.82 -18.00
C GLY A 479 13.62 -5.29 -18.34
N PRO A 480 12.59 -5.61 -19.14
CA PRO A 480 11.73 -4.70 -19.92
C PRO A 480 10.44 -4.24 -19.21
N ALA A 481 10.24 -4.57 -17.92
CA ALA A 481 9.07 -4.19 -17.12
C ALA A 481 7.72 -4.60 -17.76
N VAL A 482 7.63 -5.85 -18.25
CA VAL A 482 6.44 -6.35 -18.95
C VAL A 482 5.30 -6.76 -18.02
N TRP A 483 4.08 -6.36 -18.39
CA TRP A 483 2.86 -6.35 -17.56
C TRP A 483 2.34 -7.70 -17.04
N GLY A 484 2.73 -8.80 -17.68
CA GLY A 484 2.26 -10.13 -17.29
C GLY A 484 2.28 -11.12 -18.44
N TRP A 485 1.65 -12.27 -18.20
CA TRP A 485 1.81 -13.51 -18.99
C TRP A 485 1.77 -13.32 -20.51
N THR A 486 0.79 -12.59 -21.05
CA THR A 486 0.67 -12.38 -22.50
C THR A 486 1.90 -11.67 -23.10
N ALA A 487 2.43 -10.66 -22.40
CA ALA A 487 3.65 -9.95 -22.79
C ALA A 487 4.95 -10.73 -22.51
N TYR A 488 4.88 -11.88 -21.83
CA TYR A 488 6.04 -12.78 -21.76
C TYR A 488 6.31 -13.43 -23.13
N PHE A 489 5.26 -13.61 -23.92
CA PHE A 489 5.29 -14.29 -25.22
C PHE A 489 5.17 -13.34 -26.41
N TYR A 490 4.33 -12.30 -26.36
CA TYR A 490 3.92 -11.55 -27.57
C TYR A 490 4.17 -10.03 -27.49
N SER A 491 4.42 -9.39 -28.63
CA SER A 491 4.52 -7.93 -28.74
C SER A 491 3.17 -7.25 -28.99
N ASN A 492 3.11 -5.92 -28.89
CA ASN A 492 1.95 -5.19 -29.40
C ASN A 492 1.73 -5.42 -30.90
N THR A 493 2.79 -5.62 -31.70
CA THR A 493 2.68 -5.89 -33.15
C THR A 493 2.04 -7.25 -33.43
N ASP A 494 2.43 -8.29 -32.68
CA ASP A 494 1.79 -9.61 -32.73
C ASP A 494 0.29 -9.51 -32.36
N LEU A 495 -0.03 -8.84 -31.25
CA LEU A 495 -1.41 -8.70 -30.76
C LEU A 495 -2.28 -7.82 -31.68
N ASP A 496 -1.73 -6.73 -32.21
CA ASP A 496 -2.35 -5.90 -33.24
C ASP A 496 -2.66 -6.70 -34.51
N ASN A 497 -1.69 -7.49 -34.98
CA ASN A 497 -1.86 -8.30 -36.17
C ASN A 497 -2.94 -9.37 -35.96
N ARG A 498 -2.94 -10.00 -34.79
CA ARG A 498 -3.97 -10.95 -34.35
C ARG A 498 -5.35 -10.29 -34.32
N GLU A 499 -5.50 -9.08 -33.77
CA GLU A 499 -6.77 -8.34 -33.76
C GLU A 499 -7.22 -7.97 -35.17
N LYS A 500 -6.37 -7.30 -35.96
CA LYS A 500 -6.66 -6.81 -37.31
C LYS A 500 -7.03 -7.92 -38.30
N GLN A 501 -6.45 -9.12 -38.14
CA GLN A 501 -6.73 -10.29 -38.97
C GLN A 501 -7.72 -11.28 -38.32
N ASN A 502 -8.24 -11.00 -37.11
CA ASN A 502 -9.09 -11.90 -36.32
C ASN A 502 -8.52 -13.33 -36.17
N LEU A 503 -7.23 -13.44 -35.87
CA LEU A 503 -6.52 -14.72 -35.77
C LEU A 503 -6.73 -15.41 -34.41
N PRO A 504 -6.78 -16.76 -34.36
CA PRO A 504 -6.88 -17.52 -33.12
C PRO A 504 -5.54 -17.56 -32.36
N TRP A 505 -5.59 -17.77 -31.04
CA TRP A 505 -4.42 -17.70 -30.14
C TRP A 505 -3.37 -18.80 -30.37
N ASP A 506 -3.71 -19.89 -31.05
CA ASP A 506 -2.81 -20.99 -31.41
C ASP A 506 -2.03 -20.77 -32.72
N SER A 507 -2.43 -19.78 -33.52
CA SER A 507 -1.83 -19.48 -34.84
C SER A 507 -0.46 -18.80 -34.81
N THR A 508 0.19 -18.69 -33.64
CA THR A 508 1.35 -17.81 -33.36
C THR A 508 2.53 -17.92 -34.33
N LYS A 509 2.68 -19.04 -35.05
CA LYS A 509 3.67 -19.21 -36.13
C LYS A 509 3.47 -18.29 -37.34
N SER A 510 2.27 -17.74 -37.55
CA SER A 510 2.02 -16.75 -38.61
C SER A 510 2.12 -15.29 -38.13
N TRP A 511 2.44 -15.07 -36.85
CA TRP A 511 2.50 -13.72 -36.27
C TRP A 511 3.88 -13.08 -36.53
N PRO A 512 3.97 -11.75 -36.78
CA PRO A 512 5.16 -11.15 -37.38
C PRO A 512 6.45 -11.28 -36.58
N ASP A 513 6.38 -11.17 -35.24
CA ASP A 513 7.54 -11.34 -34.39
C ASP A 513 7.63 -12.78 -33.84
N TYR A 514 6.56 -13.29 -33.21
CA TYR A 514 6.61 -14.61 -32.57
C TYR A 514 6.95 -15.75 -33.56
N GLY A 515 6.43 -15.69 -34.79
CA GLY A 515 6.75 -16.67 -35.83
C GLY A 515 8.21 -16.65 -36.29
N LYS A 516 8.93 -15.54 -36.05
CA LYS A 516 10.33 -15.31 -36.40
C LYS A 516 11.29 -15.56 -35.23
N TYR A 517 10.88 -15.23 -34.00
CA TYR A 517 11.75 -15.15 -32.82
C TYR A 517 11.35 -16.08 -31.66
N GLY A 518 10.12 -16.60 -31.64
CA GLY A 518 9.56 -17.28 -30.45
C GLY A 518 9.15 -16.27 -29.36
N PRO A 519 9.10 -16.66 -28.07
CA PRO A 519 8.60 -15.81 -26.99
C PRO A 519 9.41 -14.52 -26.78
N PHE A 520 8.71 -13.37 -26.70
CA PHE A 520 9.30 -12.03 -26.53
C PHE A 520 10.40 -11.94 -25.45
N ILE A 521 10.13 -12.37 -24.21
CA ILE A 521 11.14 -12.32 -23.14
C ILE A 521 12.37 -13.16 -23.52
N LYS A 522 12.17 -14.35 -24.08
CA LYS A 522 13.29 -15.22 -24.44
C LYS A 522 14.14 -14.61 -25.54
N ASP A 523 13.54 -13.92 -26.52
CA ASP A 523 14.30 -13.19 -27.52
C ASP A 523 15.03 -11.96 -26.94
N PHE A 524 14.38 -11.22 -26.04
CA PHE A 524 15.00 -10.11 -25.31
C PHE A 524 16.22 -10.56 -24.49
N MET A 525 16.11 -11.69 -23.76
CA MET A 525 17.22 -12.30 -23.02
C MET A 525 18.36 -12.74 -23.97
N ARG A 526 18.04 -13.39 -25.10
CA ARG A 526 19.00 -13.75 -26.15
C ARG A 526 19.79 -12.53 -26.64
N ARG A 527 19.11 -11.44 -26.98
CA ARG A 527 19.76 -10.19 -27.44
C ARG A 527 20.63 -9.56 -26.36
N CYS A 528 20.21 -9.59 -25.09
CA CYS A 528 21.04 -9.14 -23.96
C CYS A 528 22.31 -9.99 -23.78
N ALA A 529 22.22 -11.31 -23.92
CA ALA A 529 23.37 -12.22 -23.87
C ALA A 529 24.32 -12.00 -25.06
N GLU A 530 23.80 -11.80 -26.26
CA GLU A 530 24.57 -11.46 -27.46
C GLU A 530 25.29 -10.11 -27.31
N TYR A 531 24.63 -9.09 -26.75
CA TYR A 531 25.24 -7.80 -26.44
C TYR A 531 26.40 -7.95 -25.43
N LYS A 532 26.18 -8.73 -24.35
CA LYS A 532 27.22 -9.03 -23.33
C LYS A 532 28.42 -9.75 -23.95
N LYS A 533 28.18 -10.71 -24.85
CA LYS A 533 29.22 -11.42 -25.61
C LYS A 533 29.98 -10.51 -26.58
N ALA A 534 29.32 -9.54 -27.20
CA ALA A 534 29.93 -8.64 -28.18
C ALA A 534 30.69 -7.45 -27.54
N THR A 535 30.28 -7.00 -26.35
CA THR A 535 30.80 -5.76 -25.72
C THR A 535 31.53 -5.98 -24.40
N GLY A 536 31.45 -7.17 -23.80
CA GLY A 536 31.99 -7.47 -22.48
C GLY A 536 31.19 -6.91 -21.30
N ARG A 537 30.09 -6.18 -21.54
CA ARG A 537 29.25 -5.56 -20.50
C ARG A 537 27.77 -5.92 -20.65
N ASN A 538 27.04 -5.95 -19.55
CA ASN A 538 25.58 -6.01 -19.57
C ASN A 538 25.01 -4.78 -20.31
N LEU A 539 23.94 -4.97 -21.09
CA LEU A 539 23.07 -3.87 -21.48
C LEU A 539 22.11 -3.54 -20.32
N ILE A 540 21.39 -4.56 -19.88
CA ILE A 540 20.46 -4.59 -18.75
C ILE A 540 21.09 -5.44 -17.64
N ASP A 541 21.10 -4.93 -16.41
CA ASP A 541 21.66 -5.58 -15.21
C ASP A 541 20.59 -6.31 -14.39
N ILE A 542 19.35 -5.85 -14.48
CA ILE A 542 18.21 -6.35 -13.74
C ILE A 542 17.09 -6.69 -14.73
N PHE A 543 16.74 -7.97 -14.82
CA PHE A 543 15.59 -8.42 -15.59
C PHE A 543 14.30 -8.11 -14.81
N ASP A 544 13.45 -7.24 -15.37
CA ASP A 544 12.23 -6.74 -14.73
C ASP A 544 10.96 -7.26 -15.42
N PHE A 545 10.07 -7.89 -14.64
CA PHE A 545 8.74 -8.32 -15.09
C PHE A 545 7.69 -8.10 -13.98
N HIS A 546 6.44 -7.89 -14.37
CA HIS A 546 5.32 -7.72 -13.43
C HIS A 546 4.53 -9.03 -13.30
N GLY A 547 3.99 -9.31 -12.12
CA GLY A 547 3.31 -10.57 -11.80
C GLY A 547 2.07 -10.37 -10.93
N TYR A 548 0.90 -10.42 -11.54
CA TYR A 548 -0.38 -10.19 -10.86
C TYR A 548 -1.22 -11.47 -10.67
N SER A 549 -2.06 -11.45 -9.63
CA SER A 549 -3.05 -12.49 -9.32
C SER A 549 -4.29 -12.37 -10.23
N LEU A 550 -4.29 -13.06 -11.37
CA LEU A 550 -5.44 -13.10 -12.31
C LEU A 550 -6.59 -14.04 -11.87
N ASN A 551 -6.80 -14.16 -10.56
CA ASN A 551 -7.80 -15.04 -9.96
C ASN A 551 -9.05 -14.23 -9.59
N SER A 552 -10.16 -14.50 -10.27
CA SER A 552 -11.38 -13.70 -10.13
C SER A 552 -11.96 -13.65 -8.71
N LYS A 553 -11.68 -14.64 -7.84
CA LYS A 553 -12.05 -14.57 -6.41
C LYS A 553 -11.19 -13.55 -5.64
N ILE A 554 -9.91 -13.40 -5.99
CA ILE A 554 -8.98 -12.42 -5.40
C ILE A 554 -9.19 -11.02 -6.02
N GLU A 555 -9.60 -10.92 -7.29
CA GLU A 555 -9.85 -9.65 -7.98
C GLU A 555 -11.24 -9.06 -7.69
N SER A 556 -12.27 -9.91 -7.57
CA SER A 556 -13.69 -9.48 -7.58
C SER A 556 -14.62 -10.20 -6.59
N GLY A 557 -14.10 -11.14 -5.80
CA GLY A 557 -14.86 -11.86 -4.77
C GLY A 557 -15.06 -11.04 -3.48
N SER A 558 -15.68 -11.67 -2.47
CA SER A 558 -15.67 -11.10 -1.11
C SER A 558 -14.30 -11.37 -0.50
N MET A 559 -13.46 -10.36 -0.31
CA MET A 559 -12.05 -10.56 0.06
C MET A 559 -11.84 -11.43 1.31
N ASN A 560 -12.76 -11.29 2.27
CA ASN A 560 -12.80 -11.95 3.57
C ASN A 560 -13.52 -13.31 3.60
N ASP A 561 -13.98 -13.83 2.45
CA ASP A 561 -14.59 -15.16 2.35
C ASP A 561 -13.55 -16.25 2.69
N PRO A 562 -13.87 -17.26 3.51
CA PRO A 562 -12.93 -18.30 3.91
C PRO A 562 -12.22 -19.02 2.75
N GLU A 563 -12.89 -19.33 1.65
CA GLU A 563 -12.23 -19.98 0.49
C GLU A 563 -11.28 -19.01 -0.21
N THR A 564 -11.74 -17.77 -0.42
CA THR A 564 -10.97 -16.67 -1.03
C THR A 564 -9.71 -16.34 -0.22
N MET A 565 -9.79 -16.36 1.12
CA MET A 565 -8.65 -16.16 2.02
C MET A 565 -7.58 -17.25 1.87
N GLU A 566 -7.97 -18.52 1.68
CA GLU A 566 -7.01 -19.62 1.49
C GLU A 566 -6.43 -19.62 0.07
N ILE A 567 -7.27 -19.36 -0.94
CA ILE A 567 -6.86 -19.21 -2.34
C ILE A 567 -5.83 -18.09 -2.49
N ARG A 568 -6.00 -16.95 -1.80
CA ARG A 568 -5.02 -15.85 -1.75
C ARG A 568 -3.65 -16.30 -1.27
N CYS A 569 -3.59 -17.21 -0.31
CA CYS A 569 -2.32 -17.75 0.21
C CYS A 569 -1.72 -18.85 -0.70
N LEU A 570 -2.55 -19.54 -1.50
CA LEU A 570 -2.11 -20.54 -2.46
C LEU A 570 -1.61 -19.92 -3.78
N ASP A 571 -2.19 -18.80 -4.22
CA ASP A 571 -1.86 -18.11 -5.48
C ASP A 571 -0.37 -17.72 -5.57
N VAL A 572 0.22 -17.35 -4.42
CA VAL A 572 1.66 -17.05 -4.24
C VAL A 572 2.59 -18.16 -4.78
N ARG A 573 2.14 -19.43 -4.79
CA ARG A 573 2.91 -20.55 -5.34
C ARG A 573 3.27 -20.36 -6.81
N LYS A 574 2.50 -19.57 -7.57
CA LYS A 574 2.77 -19.22 -8.99
C LYS A 574 4.13 -18.58 -9.22
N PHE A 575 4.73 -17.93 -8.23
CA PHE A 575 6.06 -17.35 -8.39
C PHE A 575 7.19 -18.37 -8.41
N TRP A 576 7.07 -19.52 -7.71
CA TRP A 576 8.21 -20.39 -7.42
C TRP A 576 7.97 -21.90 -7.61
N ASP A 577 6.73 -22.39 -7.62
CA ASP A 577 6.42 -23.80 -7.41
C ASP A 577 6.06 -24.53 -8.71
N GLU A 578 7.03 -25.23 -9.31
CA GLU A 578 6.84 -26.08 -10.49
C GLU A 578 5.93 -27.31 -10.25
N THR A 579 5.55 -27.59 -8.99
CA THR A 579 4.59 -28.64 -8.62
C THR A 579 3.17 -28.12 -8.45
N TYR A 580 2.98 -26.79 -8.31
CA TYR A 580 1.65 -26.21 -8.20
C TYR A 580 0.90 -26.31 -9.54
N ARG A 581 -0.38 -26.63 -9.48
CA ARG A 581 -1.27 -26.72 -10.64
C ARG A 581 -2.44 -25.80 -10.38
N ASP A 582 -2.44 -24.63 -11.02
CA ASP A 582 -3.49 -23.63 -10.85
C ASP A 582 -4.79 -24.05 -11.57
N PRO A 583 -5.90 -24.29 -10.85
CA PRO A 583 -7.19 -24.61 -11.44
C PRO A 583 -8.07 -23.36 -11.69
N TYR A 584 -7.63 -22.16 -11.26
CA TYR A 584 -8.50 -20.99 -11.14
C TYR A 584 -8.38 -19.99 -12.30
N THR A 585 -7.26 -19.97 -13.03
CA THR A 585 -7.00 -18.96 -14.06
C THR A 585 -6.92 -19.54 -15.48
N TRP A 586 -7.10 -18.67 -16.46
CA TRP A 586 -6.92 -18.99 -17.88
C TRP A 586 -5.47 -19.43 -18.17
N ILE A 587 -4.47 -18.79 -17.52
CA ILE A 587 -3.06 -19.20 -17.61
C ILE A 587 -2.89 -20.65 -17.12
N GLY A 588 -3.53 -21.01 -16.00
CA GLY A 588 -3.56 -22.39 -15.51
C GLY A 588 -4.13 -23.36 -16.55
N SER A 589 -5.21 -22.97 -17.23
CA SER A 589 -5.81 -23.79 -18.30
C SER A 589 -4.89 -23.96 -19.52
N GLU A 590 -4.17 -22.93 -19.94
CA GLU A 590 -3.22 -22.98 -21.07
C GLU A 590 -1.93 -23.77 -20.74
N THR A 591 -1.48 -23.74 -19.49
CA THR A 591 -0.18 -24.31 -19.06
C THR A 591 -0.27 -25.75 -18.54
N GLY A 592 -1.46 -26.37 -18.55
CA GLY A 592 -1.69 -27.60 -17.79
C GLY A 592 -1.48 -27.41 -16.27
N GLY A 593 -1.72 -26.19 -15.79
CA GLY A 593 -1.60 -25.73 -14.41
C GLY A 593 -0.23 -25.18 -14.00
N ASN A 594 0.83 -25.43 -14.77
CA ASN A 594 2.21 -25.11 -14.34
C ASN A 594 2.66 -23.70 -14.78
N ILE A 595 2.46 -22.72 -13.91
CA ILE A 595 2.75 -21.30 -14.19
C ILE A 595 4.20 -20.93 -13.84
N ALA A 596 4.62 -21.17 -12.60
CA ALA A 596 5.99 -21.07 -12.07
C ALA A 596 6.85 -19.92 -12.67
N TYR A 597 6.44 -18.66 -12.47
CA TYR A 597 7.01 -17.47 -13.11
C TYR A 597 8.55 -17.38 -13.01
N VAL A 598 9.13 -17.39 -11.80
CA VAL A 598 10.59 -17.21 -11.64
C VAL A 598 11.37 -18.43 -12.17
N PRO A 599 10.96 -19.69 -11.93
CA PRO A 599 11.53 -20.85 -12.64
C PRO A 599 11.50 -20.75 -14.17
N LEU A 600 10.41 -20.26 -14.77
CA LEU A 600 10.31 -20.03 -16.22
C LEU A 600 11.34 -19.00 -16.70
N MET A 601 11.46 -17.87 -16.01
CA MET A 601 12.45 -16.84 -16.36
C MET A 601 13.89 -17.35 -16.20
N ARG A 602 14.19 -18.08 -15.12
CA ARG A 602 15.51 -18.70 -14.91
C ARG A 602 15.83 -19.77 -15.95
N LYS A 603 14.83 -20.52 -16.43
CA LYS A 603 14.97 -21.46 -17.55
C LYS A 603 15.34 -20.73 -18.84
N TRP A 604 14.63 -19.66 -19.20
CA TRP A 604 14.94 -18.88 -20.41
C TRP A 604 16.29 -18.14 -20.32
N MET A 605 16.66 -17.61 -19.15
CA MET A 605 18.02 -17.09 -18.88
C MET A 605 19.08 -18.15 -19.17
N LYS A 606 18.94 -19.36 -18.61
CA LYS A 606 19.86 -20.49 -18.83
C LYS A 606 19.90 -20.95 -20.29
N GLU A 607 18.76 -20.97 -20.98
CA GLU A 607 18.67 -21.35 -22.40
C GLU A 607 19.26 -20.31 -23.36
N THR A 608 19.40 -19.05 -22.94
CA THR A 608 19.93 -17.94 -23.75
C THR A 608 21.35 -17.52 -23.39
N GLY A 609 21.84 -17.91 -22.21
CA GLY A 609 23.11 -17.43 -21.66
C GLY A 609 23.01 -16.03 -21.05
N PHE A 610 21.80 -15.52 -20.79
CA PHE A 610 21.61 -14.27 -20.07
C PHE A 610 21.72 -14.50 -18.56
N ASP A 611 22.44 -13.61 -17.90
CA ASP A 611 22.78 -13.69 -16.49
C ASP A 611 22.71 -12.28 -15.88
N ALA A 612 21.67 -12.06 -15.09
CA ALA A 612 21.21 -10.80 -14.53
C ALA A 612 20.39 -11.06 -13.26
N GLU A 613 20.28 -10.05 -12.39
CA GLU A 613 19.39 -10.10 -11.22
C GLU A 613 17.92 -10.11 -11.67
N ILE A 614 17.01 -10.70 -10.89
CA ILE A 614 15.57 -10.69 -11.22
C ILE A 614 14.83 -9.69 -10.31
N ALA A 615 14.08 -8.79 -10.94
CA ALA A 615 13.06 -7.97 -10.30
C ALA A 615 11.66 -8.51 -10.61
N VAL A 616 10.80 -8.51 -9.60
CA VAL A 616 9.35 -8.48 -9.77
C VAL A 616 8.94 -7.02 -9.56
N GLY A 617 8.91 -6.25 -10.65
CA GLY A 617 8.77 -4.79 -10.63
C GLY A 617 7.40 -4.28 -10.18
N GLU A 618 6.37 -5.11 -10.34
CA GLU A 618 5.04 -4.93 -9.76
C GLU A 618 4.41 -6.28 -9.42
N TYR A 619 3.77 -6.37 -8.26
CA TYR A 619 2.92 -7.49 -7.85
C TYR A 619 1.95 -7.07 -6.74
N GLN A 620 0.81 -7.76 -6.61
CA GLN A 620 -0.05 -7.72 -5.42
C GLN A 620 -1.03 -8.91 -5.36
N HIS A 621 -1.52 -9.20 -4.16
CA HIS A 621 -2.59 -10.20 -3.90
C HIS A 621 -3.74 -9.64 -3.03
N THR A 622 -3.74 -8.34 -2.66
CA THR A 622 -4.55 -7.84 -1.54
C THR A 622 -5.34 -6.55 -1.80
N GLY A 623 -5.30 -5.98 -3.00
CA GLY A 623 -5.97 -4.73 -3.34
C GLY A 623 -5.21 -3.47 -2.93
N TRP A 624 -5.71 -2.32 -3.43
CA TRP A 624 -5.02 -1.02 -3.43
C TRP A 624 -4.56 -0.50 -2.06
N ASP A 625 -5.26 -0.87 -0.98
CA ASP A 625 -5.03 -0.34 0.38
C ASP A 625 -4.11 -1.21 1.26
N GLY A 626 -3.54 -2.28 0.72
CA GLY A 626 -2.70 -3.23 1.49
C GLY A 626 -3.50 -4.30 2.26
N GLY A 627 -4.73 -4.59 1.83
CA GLY A 627 -5.53 -5.72 2.34
C GLY A 627 -6.79 -5.33 3.10
N VAL A 628 -7.86 -6.09 2.87
CA VAL A 628 -9.13 -5.97 3.61
C VAL A 628 -9.16 -6.87 4.85
N ASP A 629 -8.44 -8.00 4.82
CA ASP A 629 -8.40 -9.01 5.88
C ASP A 629 -7.00 -9.62 6.06
N ILE A 630 -6.81 -10.34 7.17
CA ILE A 630 -5.52 -10.91 7.59
C ILE A 630 -4.85 -11.88 6.59
N SER A 631 -5.60 -12.53 5.70
CA SER A 631 -4.97 -13.37 4.66
C SER A 631 -4.12 -12.57 3.68
N GLY A 632 -4.35 -11.26 3.54
CA GLY A 632 -3.43 -10.37 2.82
C GLY A 632 -2.04 -10.35 3.48
N ALA A 633 -1.98 -10.32 4.81
CA ALA A 633 -0.73 -10.35 5.56
C ALA A 633 -0.02 -11.71 5.43
N VAL A 634 -0.78 -12.81 5.52
CA VAL A 634 -0.26 -14.18 5.43
C VAL A 634 0.24 -14.48 4.00
N ALA A 635 -0.50 -14.09 2.97
CA ALA A 635 -0.07 -14.22 1.58
C ALA A 635 1.19 -13.40 1.29
N GLN A 636 1.25 -12.14 1.72
CA GLN A 636 2.45 -11.30 1.56
C GLN A 636 3.67 -11.88 2.30
N SER A 637 3.46 -12.50 3.46
CA SER A 637 4.52 -13.20 4.20
C SER A 637 5.02 -14.46 3.47
N GLU A 638 4.12 -15.19 2.82
CA GLU A 638 4.47 -16.29 1.91
C GLU A 638 5.23 -15.75 0.69
N THR A 639 4.90 -14.56 0.17
CA THR A 639 5.59 -13.95 -0.98
C THR A 639 7.04 -13.57 -0.66
N PHE A 640 7.32 -13.03 0.54
CA PHE A 640 8.71 -12.81 0.97
C PHE A 640 9.51 -14.11 1.03
N ALA A 641 8.89 -15.22 1.44
CA ALA A 641 9.52 -16.54 1.45
C ALA A 641 9.66 -17.13 0.04
N ALA A 642 8.70 -16.90 -0.86
CA ALA A 642 8.78 -17.28 -2.27
C ALA A 642 9.94 -16.56 -2.99
N PHE A 643 10.11 -15.26 -2.75
CA PHE A 643 11.19 -14.45 -3.31
C PHE A 643 12.55 -14.85 -2.75
N ALA A 644 12.65 -15.10 -1.43
CA ALA A 644 13.85 -15.63 -0.79
C ALA A 644 14.25 -17.05 -1.28
N LEU A 645 13.26 -17.92 -1.51
CA LEU A 645 13.47 -19.27 -2.04
C LEU A 645 13.93 -19.27 -3.51
N SER A 646 13.34 -18.39 -4.33
CA SER A 646 13.62 -18.29 -5.77
C SER A 646 14.74 -17.29 -6.11
N GLN A 647 15.36 -16.68 -5.10
CA GLN A 647 16.42 -15.67 -5.19
C GLN A 647 16.05 -14.48 -6.08
N VAL A 648 14.82 -14.00 -5.97
CA VAL A 648 14.43 -12.68 -6.51
C VAL A 648 15.25 -11.61 -5.78
N ALA A 649 15.80 -10.66 -6.53
CA ALA A 649 16.64 -9.60 -5.99
C ALA A 649 15.82 -8.37 -5.57
N TYR A 650 14.81 -8.01 -6.37
CA TYR A 650 13.95 -6.85 -6.14
C TYR A 650 12.48 -7.29 -6.16
N GLY A 651 11.73 -6.95 -5.12
CA GLY A 651 10.30 -7.23 -5.02
C GLY A 651 9.59 -5.93 -4.70
N LEU A 652 8.88 -5.37 -5.68
CA LEU A 652 8.34 -4.01 -5.62
C LEU A 652 6.80 -4.09 -5.61
N TYR A 653 6.23 -4.04 -4.41
CA TYR A 653 4.78 -4.23 -4.22
C TYR A 653 3.97 -3.08 -4.83
N TRP A 654 2.90 -3.42 -5.56
CA TRP A 654 2.04 -2.47 -6.25
C TRP A 654 0.68 -2.29 -5.57
N ALA A 655 0.68 -1.46 -4.53
CA ALA A 655 -0.49 -0.81 -3.95
C ALA A 655 -0.03 0.21 -2.89
N ASN A 656 -0.94 1.07 -2.41
CA ASN A 656 -0.71 1.99 -1.30
C ASN A 656 -0.92 1.24 0.03
N ILE A 657 0.18 0.83 0.68
CA ILE A 657 0.07 0.11 1.96
C ILE A 657 -0.25 1.12 3.08
N LYS A 658 -1.53 1.21 3.43
CA LYS A 658 -2.01 2.07 4.51
C LYS A 658 -1.52 1.57 5.87
N LYS A 659 -1.28 2.50 6.81
CA LYS A 659 -0.98 2.19 8.22
C LYS A 659 -2.09 1.32 8.81
N ASN A 660 -1.73 0.34 9.64
CA ASN A 660 -2.66 -0.62 10.25
C ASN A 660 -3.51 -1.44 9.25
N SER A 661 -3.02 -1.62 8.01
CA SER A 661 -3.50 -2.63 7.04
C SER A 661 -2.86 -4.01 7.30
N PRO A 662 -3.41 -5.10 6.75
CA PRO A 662 -2.80 -6.43 6.80
C PRO A 662 -1.35 -6.47 6.27
N CYS A 663 -1.07 -5.88 5.10
CA CYS A 663 0.28 -5.85 4.53
C CYS A 663 1.25 -5.03 5.40
N TYR A 664 0.81 -3.90 5.98
CA TYR A 664 1.61 -3.13 6.94
C TYR A 664 2.14 -4.02 8.08
N PHE A 665 1.30 -4.89 8.65
CA PHE A 665 1.72 -5.84 9.68
C PHE A 665 2.61 -6.97 9.13
N ALA A 666 2.43 -7.42 7.88
CA ALA A 666 3.34 -8.39 7.25
C ALA A 666 4.77 -7.83 7.10
N TRP A 667 4.92 -6.59 6.61
CA TRP A 667 6.24 -5.92 6.58
C TRP A 667 6.84 -5.84 7.98
N LYS A 668 6.06 -5.39 8.97
CA LYS A 668 6.54 -5.27 10.34
C LYS A 668 6.95 -6.60 10.96
N MET A 669 6.20 -7.69 10.76
CA MET A 669 6.62 -9.03 11.23
C MET A 669 8.03 -9.42 10.72
N PHE A 670 8.41 -9.01 9.51
CA PHE A 670 9.72 -9.29 8.93
C PHE A 670 10.78 -8.23 9.23
N ARG A 671 10.40 -6.96 9.46
CA ARG A 671 11.35 -5.82 9.46
C ARG A 671 11.34 -4.97 10.74
N ASN A 672 10.23 -4.96 11.47
CA ASN A 672 10.02 -4.13 12.68
C ASN A 672 8.88 -4.70 13.58
N PRO A 673 9.02 -5.90 14.17
CA PRO A 673 7.95 -6.51 14.97
C PRO A 673 7.85 -5.90 16.38
N ASP A 674 8.91 -5.23 16.82
CA ASP A 674 9.18 -4.79 18.18
C ASP A 674 9.23 -3.26 18.35
N GLY A 675 8.98 -2.52 17.26
CA GLY A 675 9.09 -1.06 17.19
C GLY A 675 10.54 -0.54 17.11
N LYS A 676 11.56 -1.41 16.97
CA LYS A 676 12.99 -1.04 17.02
C LYS A 676 13.75 -1.45 15.75
N HIS A 677 13.04 -1.82 14.70
CA HIS A 677 13.57 -2.34 13.43
C HIS A 677 14.39 -3.63 13.57
N THR A 678 14.00 -4.53 14.48
CA THR A 678 14.60 -5.87 14.60
C THR A 678 14.19 -6.74 13.40
N ALA A 679 14.90 -6.58 12.30
CA ALA A 679 14.66 -7.28 11.05
C ALA A 679 15.09 -8.76 11.08
N VAL A 680 14.43 -9.59 10.27
CA VAL A 680 14.86 -10.96 9.98
C VAL A 680 16.22 -10.98 9.26
N GLY A 681 16.92 -12.11 9.34
CA GLY A 681 18.24 -12.31 8.74
C GLY A 681 18.28 -12.41 7.21
N ASP A 682 19.50 -12.45 6.68
CA ASP A 682 19.87 -12.40 5.26
C ASP A 682 20.08 -13.79 4.61
N LYS A 683 19.99 -14.87 5.39
CA LYS A 683 20.08 -16.26 4.90
C LYS A 683 18.79 -17.04 5.17
N PHE A 684 18.08 -17.43 4.11
CA PHE A 684 16.78 -18.10 4.19
C PHE A 684 16.88 -19.63 4.13
N ILE A 685 16.08 -20.30 4.96
CA ILE A 685 15.98 -21.76 5.03
C ILE A 685 14.51 -22.13 5.06
N LYS A 686 14.06 -22.91 4.07
CA LYS A 686 12.74 -23.54 4.04
C LYS A 686 12.78 -24.87 4.80
N ALA A 687 11.86 -25.07 5.74
CA ALA A 687 11.68 -26.37 6.39
C ALA A 687 11.02 -27.37 5.44
N TYR A 688 11.26 -28.66 5.67
CA TYR A 688 10.31 -29.69 5.26
C TYR A 688 9.07 -29.59 6.17
N VAL A 689 7.86 -29.66 5.61
CA VAL A 689 6.60 -29.58 6.36
C VAL A 689 5.62 -30.63 5.83
N SER A 690 4.92 -31.34 6.72
CA SER A 690 4.02 -32.44 6.37
C SER A 690 2.82 -32.03 5.49
N ASP A 691 2.36 -30.78 5.62
CA ASP A 691 1.38 -30.17 4.73
C ASP A 691 1.74 -28.70 4.46
N PHE A 692 2.61 -28.50 3.47
CA PHE A 692 3.04 -27.18 3.04
C PHE A 692 1.91 -26.37 2.37
N SER A 693 0.79 -26.98 1.96
CA SER A 693 -0.34 -26.24 1.40
C SER A 693 -1.05 -25.43 2.48
N HIS A 694 -1.13 -25.96 3.69
CA HIS A 694 -1.85 -25.35 4.81
C HIS A 694 -0.95 -24.66 5.85
N VAL A 695 0.29 -25.09 6.06
CA VAL A 695 1.23 -24.43 6.99
C VAL A 695 2.62 -24.29 6.37
N SER A 696 3.21 -23.10 6.49
CA SER A 696 4.60 -22.84 6.10
C SER A 696 5.48 -22.65 7.33
N VAL A 697 6.72 -23.15 7.28
CA VAL A 697 7.74 -22.95 8.31
C VAL A 697 9.06 -22.60 7.63
N TYR A 698 9.66 -21.49 8.07
CA TYR A 698 10.89 -20.91 7.53
C TYR A 698 11.82 -20.49 8.66
N ALA A 699 13.10 -20.32 8.34
CA ALA A 699 14.05 -19.59 9.19
C ALA A 699 14.86 -18.58 8.36
N TYR A 700 15.08 -17.41 8.94
CA TYR A 700 15.94 -16.36 8.39
C TYR A 700 17.10 -16.14 9.36
N LYS A 701 18.29 -16.66 9.04
CA LYS A 701 19.49 -16.54 9.88
C LYS A 701 20.19 -15.20 9.62
N ASN A 702 20.50 -14.47 10.68
CA ASN A 702 21.38 -13.31 10.69
C ASN A 702 22.74 -13.76 11.22
N VAL A 703 23.73 -13.86 10.34
CA VAL A 703 25.07 -14.37 10.67
C VAL A 703 25.83 -13.42 11.61
N LYS A 704 25.53 -12.11 11.55
CA LYS A 704 26.20 -11.07 12.35
C LYS A 704 25.72 -11.05 13.80
N THR A 705 24.41 -11.21 14.03
CA THR A 705 23.82 -11.23 15.38
C THR A 705 23.72 -12.63 16.00
N LYS A 706 24.03 -13.69 15.23
CA LYS A 706 23.81 -15.10 15.58
C LYS A 706 22.37 -15.37 16.00
N THR A 707 21.43 -14.85 15.23
CA THR A 707 19.98 -15.01 15.46
C THR A 707 19.35 -15.76 14.29
N ALA A 708 18.38 -16.62 14.54
CA ALA A 708 17.48 -17.15 13.53
C ALA A 708 16.05 -16.71 13.86
N SER A 709 15.43 -15.98 12.94
CA SER A 709 14.00 -15.67 13.00
C SER A 709 13.22 -16.81 12.36
N LEU A 710 12.56 -17.63 13.18
CA LEU A 710 11.63 -18.65 12.71
C LEU A 710 10.32 -17.95 12.31
N ILE A 711 9.89 -18.11 11.06
CA ILE A 711 8.60 -17.59 10.58
C ILE A 711 7.68 -18.77 10.31
N LEU A 712 6.52 -18.78 10.97
CA LEU A 712 5.48 -19.77 10.82
C LEU A 712 4.20 -19.10 10.30
N LEU A 713 3.60 -19.68 9.27
CA LEU A 713 2.37 -19.17 8.66
C LEU A 713 1.30 -20.26 8.68
N ASN A 714 0.14 -19.99 9.28
CA ASN A 714 -1.05 -20.82 9.10
C ASN A 714 -1.93 -20.22 8.00
N LYS A 715 -2.10 -20.97 6.91
CA LYS A 715 -2.86 -20.55 5.71
C LYS A 715 -4.30 -21.07 5.72
N LYS A 716 -4.78 -21.77 6.76
CA LYS A 716 -6.21 -22.09 6.93
C LYS A 716 -7.00 -20.89 7.41
N SER A 717 -8.12 -20.63 6.75
CA SER A 717 -9.07 -19.56 7.09
C SER A 717 -9.72 -19.74 8.45
N THR A 718 -10.09 -20.96 8.84
CA THR A 718 -10.96 -21.26 10.00
C THR A 718 -10.31 -22.13 11.08
N LYS A 719 -9.29 -22.93 10.74
CA LYS A 719 -8.72 -23.96 11.61
C LYS A 719 -7.32 -23.61 12.13
N GLY A 720 -7.06 -23.81 13.42
CA GLY A 720 -5.71 -23.67 14.00
C GLY A 720 -4.77 -24.80 13.56
N ALA A 721 -3.47 -24.64 13.80
CA ALA A 721 -2.47 -25.69 13.57
C ALA A 721 -1.52 -25.84 14.76
N LYS A 722 -1.24 -27.09 15.16
CA LYS A 722 -0.19 -27.43 16.12
C LYS A 722 1.01 -27.98 15.36
N VAL A 723 2.14 -27.29 15.43
CA VAL A 723 3.35 -27.55 14.67
C VAL A 723 4.43 -28.14 15.57
N GLU A 724 4.77 -29.39 15.31
CA GLU A 724 5.86 -30.11 15.95
C GLU A 724 7.13 -29.94 15.10
N ILE A 725 7.96 -28.94 15.42
CA ILE A 725 9.21 -28.65 14.72
C ILE A 725 10.33 -29.51 15.30
N ALA A 726 10.93 -30.36 14.49
CA ALA A 726 12.19 -31.04 14.77
C ALA A 726 13.37 -30.27 14.16
N PHE A 727 14.44 -30.10 14.94
CA PHE A 727 15.70 -29.52 14.49
C PHE A 727 16.72 -30.64 14.25
N LYS A 728 17.54 -30.54 13.19
CA LYS A 728 18.64 -31.51 12.97
C LYS A 728 19.68 -31.48 14.10
N ASN A 729 20.00 -30.28 14.57
CA ASN A 729 20.91 -30.04 15.69
C ASN A 729 20.12 -29.65 16.94
N GLU A 730 20.77 -29.76 18.09
CA GLU A 730 20.16 -29.42 19.37
C GLU A 730 20.21 -27.92 19.64
N ILE A 731 19.07 -27.34 20.05
CA ILE A 731 18.96 -25.93 20.41
C ILE A 731 19.31 -25.78 21.91
N PRO A 732 20.29 -24.94 22.28
CA PRO A 732 20.58 -24.66 23.69
C PRO A 732 19.38 -24.07 24.43
N VAL A 733 19.28 -24.35 25.74
CA VAL A 733 18.22 -23.81 26.60
C VAL A 733 18.25 -22.28 26.59
N GLN A 734 17.16 -21.66 26.14
CA GLN A 734 17.05 -20.20 26.05
C GLN A 734 15.60 -19.72 26.14
N ASP A 735 15.44 -18.43 26.40
CA ASP A 735 14.19 -17.69 26.25
C ASP A 735 14.19 -16.99 24.88
N ALA A 736 13.24 -17.36 24.02
CA ALA A 736 13.09 -16.81 22.68
C ALA A 736 11.97 -15.75 22.64
N SER A 737 12.23 -14.62 22.00
CA SER A 737 11.20 -13.59 21.79
C SER A 737 10.20 -14.03 20.73
N ALA A 738 8.91 -13.82 20.97
CA ALA A 738 7.85 -14.25 20.09
C ALA A 738 6.85 -13.12 19.77
N TRP A 739 6.43 -13.04 18.51
CA TRP A 739 5.45 -12.07 18.03
C TRP A 739 4.38 -12.75 17.19
N GLU A 740 3.12 -12.33 17.36
CA GLU A 740 1.96 -12.94 16.69
C GLU A 740 1.09 -11.87 16.02
N PHE A 741 0.87 -11.99 14.70
CA PHE A 741 -0.22 -11.30 14.02
C PHE A 741 -1.32 -12.30 13.68
N SER A 742 -2.49 -12.14 14.31
CA SER A 742 -3.62 -13.06 14.23
C SER A 742 -4.94 -12.29 14.38
N ARG A 743 -6.07 -12.99 14.30
CA ARG A 743 -7.39 -12.40 14.58
C ARG A 743 -7.61 -11.96 16.04
N ALA A 744 -6.65 -12.16 16.96
CA ALA A 744 -6.72 -11.61 18.31
C ALA A 744 -6.73 -10.06 18.30
N ASN A 745 -5.96 -9.44 17.42
CA ASN A 745 -6.07 -8.02 17.11
C ASN A 745 -5.61 -7.78 15.67
N LEU A 746 -6.53 -7.32 14.81
CA LEU A 746 -6.22 -6.96 13.42
C LEU A 746 -5.57 -5.57 13.29
N LYS A 747 -5.28 -4.90 14.41
CA LYS A 747 -4.66 -3.58 14.51
C LYS A 747 -3.38 -3.56 15.35
N ALA A 748 -2.91 -4.71 15.85
CA ALA A 748 -1.61 -4.82 16.53
C ALA A 748 -0.94 -6.19 16.36
N ILE A 749 0.39 -6.17 16.24
CA ILE A 749 1.23 -7.36 16.50
C ILE A 749 1.24 -7.59 18.00
N GLY A 750 1.00 -8.83 18.46
CA GLY A 750 1.15 -9.19 19.86
C GLY A 750 2.62 -9.47 20.21
N GLU A 751 3.16 -8.84 21.26
CA GLU A 751 4.37 -9.31 21.96
C GLU A 751 3.95 -10.43 22.91
N ILE A 752 4.34 -11.66 22.57
CA ILE A 752 3.97 -12.86 23.32
C ILE A 752 5.04 -13.14 24.38
N PRO A 753 4.67 -13.60 25.61
CA PRO A 753 5.63 -14.00 26.63
C PRO A 753 6.76 -14.90 26.09
N PRO A 754 8.03 -14.64 26.43
CA PRO A 754 9.16 -15.37 25.86
C PRO A 754 9.05 -16.88 26.00
N MET A 755 9.28 -17.59 24.90
CA MET A 755 9.14 -19.04 24.82
C MET A 755 10.41 -19.72 25.35
N LYS A 756 10.28 -20.52 26.41
CA LYS A 756 11.32 -21.48 26.82
C LYS A 756 11.50 -22.52 25.72
N ILE A 757 12.65 -22.52 25.06
CA ILE A 757 13.00 -23.51 24.02
C ILE A 757 14.31 -24.22 24.36
N SER A 758 14.40 -25.50 23.97
CA SER A 758 15.59 -26.33 24.12
C SER A 758 15.46 -27.63 23.31
N GLY A 759 16.55 -28.39 23.21
CA GLY A 759 16.53 -29.75 22.69
C GLY A 759 16.40 -29.81 21.16
N LYS A 760 16.03 -30.98 20.64
CA LYS A 760 15.88 -31.23 19.19
C LYS A 760 14.45 -31.07 18.67
N LYS A 761 13.50 -30.66 19.51
CA LYS A 761 12.08 -30.56 19.13
C LYS A 761 11.34 -29.51 19.96
N ILE A 762 10.49 -28.71 19.32
CA ILE A 762 9.52 -27.82 19.99
C ILE A 762 8.11 -28.02 19.44
N SER A 763 7.11 -27.81 20.29
CA SER A 763 5.68 -27.70 19.94
C SER A 763 5.32 -26.22 19.86
N VAL A 764 4.71 -25.79 18.77
CA VAL A 764 4.25 -24.41 18.54
C VAL A 764 2.78 -24.42 18.12
N GLU A 765 1.99 -23.44 18.54
CA GLU A 765 0.56 -23.34 18.23
C GLU A 765 0.29 -22.09 17.39
N LEU A 766 -0.51 -22.25 16.33
CA LEU A 766 -0.79 -21.22 15.32
C LEU A 766 -2.31 -21.03 15.15
N PRO A 767 -2.86 -19.86 15.49
CA PRO A 767 -4.26 -19.51 15.22
C PRO A 767 -4.64 -19.64 13.74
N SER A 768 -5.94 -19.62 13.42
CA SER A 768 -6.38 -19.63 12.02
C SER A 768 -6.08 -18.30 11.33
N MET A 769 -5.49 -18.39 10.13
CA MET A 769 -4.94 -17.29 9.33
C MET A 769 -4.04 -16.35 10.15
N SER A 770 -2.80 -16.80 10.44
CA SER A 770 -1.88 -16.09 11.33
C SER A 770 -0.43 -16.13 10.88
N ILE A 771 0.34 -15.14 11.33
CA ILE A 771 1.80 -15.07 11.27
C ILE A 771 2.33 -15.19 12.70
N LEU A 772 3.27 -16.10 12.94
CA LEU A 772 4.06 -16.15 14.17
C LEU A 772 5.55 -16.03 13.83
N ARG A 773 6.26 -15.16 14.54
CA ARG A 773 7.72 -15.04 14.50
C ARG A 773 8.31 -15.45 15.85
N ILE A 774 9.34 -16.28 15.86
CA ILE A 774 10.10 -16.65 17.05
C ILE A 774 11.59 -16.39 16.77
N ASP A 775 12.21 -15.47 17.50
CA ASP A 775 13.64 -15.16 17.35
C ASP A 775 14.47 -15.94 18.37
N ILE A 776 15.39 -16.77 17.85
CA ILE A 776 16.25 -17.67 18.65
C ILE A 776 17.73 -17.35 18.41
N LYS A 777 18.58 -17.61 19.41
CA LYS A 777 20.05 -17.54 19.30
C LYS A 777 20.62 -18.85 18.78
N MET A 778 21.70 -18.74 18.00
CA MET A 778 22.46 -19.84 17.38
C MET A 778 23.87 -19.99 17.96
#